data_AF-A0A2A2Q3S9-F1
#
_entry.id   AF-A0A2A2Q3S9-F1
#
_cell.length_a   1.000
_cell.length_b   1.000
_cell.length_c   1.000
_cell.angle_alpha   90.00
_cell.angle_beta   90.00
_cell.angle_gamma   90.00
#
_symmetry.space_group_name_H-M   'P 1'
#
loop_
_entity.id
_entity.type
_entity.pdbx_description
1 polymer ?
#
loop_
_entity_poly.entity_id
_entity_poly.type
_entity_poly.pdbx_seq_one_letter_code
_entity_poly.pdbx_strand_id
1 'polypeptide(L)'
;MILRIKSTPGELRTRRWPRGSTILLGLSLLFAAGEGARAYDPPEIGPGLFSADGIFLAEQDRSSLLEALAAIGSNFNANERVDDDLREKSLAIALRLDPLHHSSRVAHRELARGATPPSIAVFDNLDSVSEILWAIGNRLAEPPLDPEERRLAEFLLELSLLTRSKPTVEQLQTFATVCDGQAPQWENIVKLQRGSNRSTERSLALFEESVAQHRQKRRKPAVAMPAVSAAAIPVNPNATVSTTPGSPAPPAAPPAIRPPRMTLPQIEPITASLATVRLVGVEQTPVGGTVSLTLRGPVNGPERALLLESANAATFPLIPSDGDLILNAFALPSTVLPGRRWAAGAVGEVRFTPEAEPPGARRPLRADAFLPALVLVESVLANQPVNADFVLLGEIDPTNRQVTLPGDTLSALAAAAGLGRPYIFLPATVGESLVAYLQKSNRLELLFEKELIAYTDADEALARLTAPTDAALISASAVFNEIREVSLRSDPATRVDLQDLAKIPSAQEKLRGILATFPSHLSAWAMLEYGTRPVTPDILLSQFATRIDQSVAPFLALEGDDEDFNALDAAIDRSDAQFLKLRAEIPIEARDLLGSAEDLVEAAQRYLELTNKTSSIAEQRLREVRTTIATFRAERTKLGLEAASSF
;
A
#
# COMPACT_ATOMS: atom_id res chain seq x y z
N MET A 1 -54.29 48.30 6.21
CA MET A 1 -55.26 48.58 7.29
C MET A 1 -55.30 47.36 8.21
N ILE A 2 -54.21 47.08 8.94
CA ILE A 2 -53.99 47.30 10.39
C ILE A 2 -55.20 46.98 11.27
N LEU A 3 -55.09 45.90 12.06
CA LEU A 3 -55.54 45.75 13.46
C LEU A 3 -54.90 44.46 14.02
N ARG A 4 -53.69 44.55 14.62
CA ARG A 4 -53.41 44.58 16.07
C ARG A 4 -53.93 43.35 16.85
N ILE A 5 -53.04 42.39 17.03
CA ILE A 5 -53.10 41.38 18.11
C ILE A 5 -52.38 41.98 19.33
N LYS A 6 -53.06 41.99 20.49
CA LYS A 6 -52.51 42.40 21.79
C LYS A 6 -52.42 41.17 22.69
N SER A 7 -51.27 41.04 23.34
CA SER A 7 -50.88 40.01 24.29
C SER A 7 -51.61 40.09 25.64
N THR A 8 -51.68 38.97 26.35
CA THR A 8 -51.50 38.94 27.81
C THR A 8 -51.09 37.52 28.28
N PRO A 9 -50.21 37.40 29.30
CA PRO A 9 -49.61 36.13 29.73
C PRO A 9 -50.33 35.54 30.96
N GLY A 10 -50.29 34.22 31.13
CA GLY A 10 -50.95 33.53 32.24
C GLY A 10 -50.26 32.25 32.69
N GLU A 11 -49.47 32.40 33.76
CA GLU A 11 -49.32 31.50 34.91
C GLU A 11 -48.82 30.04 34.75
N LEU A 12 -47.59 29.88 35.23
CA LEU A 12 -46.99 28.64 35.74
C LEU A 12 -47.84 28.01 36.85
N ARG A 13 -48.26 26.75 36.66
CA ARG A 13 -48.74 25.88 37.76
C ARG A 13 -47.87 24.64 37.90
N THR A 14 -47.02 24.69 38.91
CA THR A 14 -46.34 23.56 39.53
C THR A 14 -47.36 22.55 40.09
N ARG A 15 -47.33 21.29 39.62
CA ARG A 15 -47.96 20.15 40.31
C ARG A 15 -46.89 19.32 40.99
N ARG A 16 -47.14 19.08 42.27
CA ARG A 16 -46.29 18.36 43.23
C ARG A 16 -47.12 17.19 43.78
N TRP A 17 -46.41 16.14 44.22
CA TRP A 17 -46.77 15.00 45.09
C TRP A 17 -47.14 13.66 44.41
N PRO A 18 -46.84 12.49 45.05
CA PRO A 18 -46.28 12.30 46.39
C PRO A 18 -45.00 11.45 46.48
N ARG A 19 -44.31 11.64 47.61
CA ARG A 19 -43.26 10.77 48.15
C ARG A 19 -43.87 9.49 48.72
N GLY A 20 -43.09 8.41 48.64
CA GLY A 20 -43.05 7.38 49.68
C GLY A 20 -43.33 5.96 49.17
N SER A 21 -42.27 5.23 48.86
CA SER A 21 -42.11 3.83 49.30
C SER A 21 -40.67 3.39 49.04
N THR A 22 -39.93 3.34 50.14
CA THR A 22 -38.59 2.80 50.27
C THR A 22 -38.66 1.29 50.05
N ILE A 23 -38.11 0.81 48.93
CA ILE A 23 -37.75 -0.60 48.77
C ILE A 23 -36.24 -0.65 48.53
N LEU A 24 -35.53 -0.88 49.63
CA LEU A 24 -34.18 -1.42 49.66
C LEU A 24 -34.23 -2.81 49.03
N LEU A 25 -33.78 -2.94 47.78
CA LEU A 25 -33.48 -4.23 47.18
C LEU A 25 -32.07 -4.18 46.59
N GLY A 26 -31.23 -4.99 47.24
CA GLY A 26 -29.80 -5.20 47.04
C GLY A 26 -29.29 -4.92 45.64
N LEU A 27 -28.52 -3.84 45.55
CA LEU A 27 -27.49 -3.64 44.55
C LEU A 27 -26.32 -4.59 44.88
N SER A 28 -26.50 -5.87 44.57
CA SER A 28 -25.43 -6.87 44.51
C SER A 28 -25.36 -7.41 43.09
N LEU A 29 -25.14 -6.52 42.12
CA LEU A 29 -24.65 -6.95 40.82
C LEU A 29 -23.18 -7.31 41.00
N LEU A 30 -22.92 -8.61 40.90
CA LEU A 30 -21.59 -9.18 40.74
C LEU A 30 -20.81 -8.35 39.72
N PHE A 31 -19.83 -7.58 40.19
CA PHE A 31 -18.59 -7.42 39.46
C PHE A 31 -17.87 -8.77 39.50
N ALA A 32 -18.36 -9.72 38.70
CA ALA A 32 -17.43 -10.66 38.09
C ALA A 32 -16.63 -9.80 37.13
N ALA A 33 -15.41 -9.44 37.52
CA ALA A 33 -14.40 -8.98 36.60
C ALA A 33 -14.31 -10.05 35.51
N GLY A 34 -14.96 -9.80 34.37
CA GLY A 34 -14.78 -10.60 33.18
C GLY A 34 -13.31 -10.49 32.82
N GLU A 35 -12.60 -11.60 32.89
CA GLU A 35 -11.31 -11.77 32.23
C GLU A 35 -11.42 -11.15 30.83
N GLY A 36 -10.49 -10.25 30.52
CA GLY A 36 -10.54 -9.40 29.33
C GLY A 36 -10.96 -10.19 28.10
N ALA A 37 -11.94 -9.65 27.36
CA ALA A 37 -12.40 -10.23 26.12
C ALA A 37 -11.18 -10.55 25.23
N ARG A 38 -10.89 -11.84 25.12
CA ARG A 38 -9.92 -12.43 24.19
C ARG A 38 -10.31 -11.99 22.78
N ALA A 39 -9.61 -10.98 22.26
CA ALA A 39 -9.91 -10.41 20.95
C ALA A 39 -9.18 -11.23 19.91
N TYR A 40 -9.82 -12.31 19.46
CA TYR A 40 -9.42 -12.99 18.24
C TYR A 40 -9.52 -12.02 17.06
N ASP A 41 -8.40 -11.77 16.40
CA ASP A 41 -8.30 -10.94 15.21
C ASP A 41 -8.37 -11.86 13.96
N PRO A 42 -9.40 -11.72 13.11
CA PRO A 42 -9.54 -12.59 11.92
C PRO A 42 -8.28 -12.53 11.04
N PRO A 43 -7.64 -13.68 10.71
CA PRO A 43 -6.44 -13.69 9.88
C PRO A 43 -6.72 -13.17 8.47
N GLU A 44 -5.76 -12.45 7.90
CA GLU A 44 -5.84 -11.94 6.53
C GLU A 44 -5.39 -13.02 5.55
N ILE A 45 -6.36 -13.72 4.94
CA ILE A 45 -6.11 -14.82 4.00
C ILE A 45 -5.76 -14.24 2.61
N GLY A 46 -4.60 -13.60 2.50
CA GLY A 46 -4.07 -13.02 1.25
C GLY A 46 -3.05 -13.91 0.53
N PRO A 47 -2.53 -13.50 -0.64
CA PRO A 47 -1.53 -14.26 -1.41
C PRO A 47 -0.15 -14.35 -0.74
N GLY A 48 0.07 -13.68 0.40
CA GLY A 48 1.37 -13.54 1.05
C GLY A 48 1.87 -14.72 1.90
N LEU A 49 1.07 -15.78 2.10
CA LEU A 49 1.46 -16.92 2.95
C LEU A 49 2.24 -17.98 2.16
N PHE A 50 1.59 -18.57 1.16
CA PHE A 50 2.11 -19.47 0.11
C PHE A 50 1.03 -19.59 -0.97
N SER A 51 1.37 -20.09 -2.15
CA SER A 51 0.42 -20.45 -3.20
C SER A 51 -0.14 -21.84 -2.94
N ALA A 52 -1.45 -21.95 -2.69
CA ALA A 52 -2.10 -23.25 -2.48
C ALA A 52 -1.98 -24.18 -3.71
N ASP A 53 -1.90 -23.60 -4.92
CA ASP A 53 -1.75 -24.33 -6.18
C ASP A 53 -0.35 -24.95 -6.33
N GLY A 54 0.64 -24.49 -5.56
CA GLY A 54 2.00 -25.03 -5.53
C GLY A 54 2.24 -26.11 -4.47
N ILE A 55 1.22 -26.48 -3.69
CA ILE A 55 1.36 -27.45 -2.58
C ILE A 55 0.82 -28.82 -3.01
N PHE A 56 1.68 -29.84 -3.07
CA PHE A 56 1.31 -31.19 -3.49
C PHE A 56 1.29 -32.15 -2.30
N LEU A 57 0.21 -32.11 -1.53
CA LEU A 57 -0.03 -33.05 -0.45
C LEU A 57 -0.93 -34.21 -0.90
N ALA A 58 -0.60 -35.44 -0.48
CA ALA A 58 -1.53 -36.55 -0.60
C ALA A 58 -2.83 -36.25 0.17
N GLU A 59 -3.97 -36.72 -0.35
CA GLU A 59 -5.30 -36.41 0.20
C GLU A 59 -5.42 -36.71 1.70
N GLN A 60 -4.83 -37.82 2.15
CA GLN A 60 -4.82 -38.21 3.56
C GLN A 60 -4.03 -37.23 4.42
N ASP A 61 -2.87 -36.74 3.95
CA ASP A 61 -2.05 -35.79 4.70
C ASP A 61 -2.68 -34.40 4.71
N ARG A 62 -3.27 -33.98 3.58
CA ARG A 62 -4.00 -32.72 3.48
C ARG A 62 -5.18 -32.71 4.46
N SER A 63 -5.97 -33.78 4.49
CA SER A 63 -7.08 -33.93 5.44
C SER A 63 -6.59 -33.93 6.90
N SER A 64 -5.56 -34.71 7.20
CA SER A 64 -4.98 -34.77 8.56
C SER A 64 -4.41 -33.43 9.02
N LEU A 65 -3.78 -32.67 8.10
CA LEU A 65 -3.25 -31.33 8.36
C LEU A 65 -4.38 -30.33 8.64
N LEU A 66 -5.42 -30.29 7.80
CA LEU A 66 -6.54 -29.37 7.96
C LEU A 66 -7.29 -29.62 9.27
N GLU A 67 -7.50 -30.89 9.65
CA GLU A 67 -8.10 -31.25 10.93
C GLU A 67 -7.19 -30.90 12.12
N ALA A 68 -5.88 -31.10 12.01
CA ALA A 68 -4.93 -30.71 13.05
C ALA A 68 -4.92 -29.19 13.29
N LEU A 69 -4.95 -28.39 12.21
CA LEU A 69 -5.01 -26.93 12.28
C LEU A 69 -6.35 -26.43 12.82
N ALA A 70 -7.46 -27.07 12.43
CA ALA A 70 -8.78 -26.79 12.98
C ALA A 70 -8.87 -27.15 14.47
N ALA A 71 -8.23 -28.24 14.91
CA ALA A 71 -8.18 -28.65 16.32
C ALA A 71 -7.57 -27.56 17.21
N ILE A 72 -6.52 -26.88 16.74
CA ILE A 72 -5.90 -25.75 17.46
C ILE A 72 -6.91 -24.63 17.67
N GLY A 73 -7.70 -24.31 16.64
CA GLY A 73 -8.76 -23.31 16.70
C GLY A 73 -9.93 -23.70 17.61
N SER A 74 -10.25 -25.00 17.69
CA SER A 74 -11.49 -25.49 18.34
C SER A 74 -11.33 -26.18 19.70
N ASN A 75 -10.40 -27.14 19.83
CA ASN A 75 -10.43 -28.15 20.90
C ASN A 75 -9.70 -27.72 22.18
N PHE A 76 -8.81 -26.72 22.08
CA PHE A 76 -7.84 -26.42 23.14
C PHE A 76 -8.01 -25.02 23.75
N ASN A 77 -9.24 -24.52 23.79
CA ASN A 77 -9.57 -23.17 24.30
C ASN A 77 -9.11 -22.89 25.75
N ALA A 78 -9.06 -23.93 26.58
CA ALA A 78 -8.63 -23.90 27.97
C ALA A 78 -7.13 -24.25 28.16
N ASN A 79 -6.40 -24.60 27.10
CA ASN A 79 -5.00 -24.96 27.21
C ASN A 79 -4.12 -23.71 27.25
N GLU A 80 -3.26 -23.58 28.26
CA GLU A 80 -2.38 -22.42 28.43
C GLU A 80 -1.37 -22.22 27.28
N ARG A 81 -1.11 -23.26 26.47
CA ARG A 81 -0.24 -23.17 25.28
C ARG A 81 -0.97 -22.62 24.05
N VAL A 82 -2.29 -22.50 24.07
CA VAL A 82 -3.11 -22.11 22.92
C VAL A 82 -3.85 -20.80 23.20
N ASP A 83 -3.16 -19.70 22.88
CA ASP A 83 -3.73 -18.35 22.87
C ASP A 83 -4.35 -18.01 21.49
N ASP A 84 -4.89 -16.79 21.37
CA ASP A 84 -5.62 -16.39 20.17
C ASP A 84 -4.68 -16.23 18.96
N ASP A 85 -3.46 -15.70 19.14
CA ASP A 85 -2.42 -15.66 18.10
C ASP A 85 -2.20 -17.06 17.48
N LEU A 86 -2.11 -18.11 18.31
CA LEU A 86 -1.88 -19.47 17.80
C LEU A 86 -3.09 -20.00 17.01
N ARG A 87 -4.32 -19.64 17.41
CA ARG A 87 -5.55 -19.99 16.67
C ARG A 87 -5.63 -19.23 15.35
N GLU A 88 -5.24 -17.96 15.34
CA GLU A 88 -5.23 -17.15 14.13
C GLU A 88 -4.22 -17.70 13.12
N LYS A 89 -2.99 -18.01 13.58
CA LYS A 89 -1.96 -18.66 12.75
C LYS A 89 -2.43 -20.00 12.17
N SER A 90 -3.07 -20.84 12.99
CA SER A 90 -3.51 -22.16 12.51
C SER A 90 -4.65 -22.05 11.49
N LEU A 91 -5.63 -21.17 11.74
CA LEU A 91 -6.76 -20.96 10.85
C LEU A 91 -6.36 -20.23 9.56
N ALA A 92 -5.36 -19.36 9.61
CA ALA A 92 -4.78 -18.73 8.42
C ALA A 92 -4.23 -19.77 7.44
N ILE A 93 -3.40 -20.70 7.92
CA ILE A 93 -2.86 -21.79 7.09
C ILE A 93 -3.99 -22.66 6.56
N ALA A 94 -4.92 -23.08 7.44
CA ALA A 94 -5.97 -24.01 7.04
C ALA A 94 -6.88 -23.44 5.95
N LEU A 95 -7.34 -22.20 6.12
CA LEU A 95 -8.22 -21.54 5.14
C LEU A 95 -7.48 -21.10 3.88
N ARG A 96 -6.14 -20.96 3.93
CA ARG A 96 -5.33 -20.76 2.73
C ARG A 96 -5.19 -22.05 1.93
N LEU A 97 -4.95 -23.19 2.60
CA LEU A 97 -4.82 -24.50 1.96
C LEU A 97 -6.14 -25.00 1.37
N ASP A 98 -7.25 -24.78 2.08
CA ASP A 98 -8.59 -25.12 1.62
C ASP A 98 -9.62 -24.12 2.17
N PRO A 99 -9.99 -23.10 1.36
CA PRO A 99 -10.99 -22.12 1.74
C PRO A 99 -12.37 -22.71 2.04
N LEU A 100 -12.65 -23.95 1.62
CA LEU A 100 -13.94 -24.62 1.80
C LEU A 100 -13.94 -25.60 2.98
N HIS A 101 -12.80 -25.80 3.65
CA HIS A 101 -12.71 -26.73 4.78
C HIS A 101 -13.69 -26.38 5.91
N HIS A 102 -14.64 -27.29 6.16
CA HIS A 102 -15.80 -27.01 7.00
C HIS A 102 -15.42 -26.63 8.44
N SER A 103 -14.60 -27.46 9.10
CA SER A 103 -14.21 -27.30 10.50
C SER A 103 -13.49 -25.97 10.74
N SER A 104 -12.55 -25.61 9.85
CA SER A 104 -11.80 -24.34 9.96
C SER A 104 -12.69 -23.11 9.75
N ARG A 105 -13.65 -23.17 8.81
CA ARG A 105 -14.60 -22.05 8.58
C ARG A 105 -15.59 -21.87 9.71
N VAL A 106 -16.01 -22.96 10.36
CA VAL A 106 -16.86 -22.89 11.54
C VAL A 106 -16.06 -22.29 12.70
N ALA A 107 -14.85 -22.80 12.95
CA ALA A 107 -13.97 -22.29 13.99
C ALA A 107 -13.69 -20.78 13.84
N HIS A 108 -13.30 -20.36 12.63
CA HIS A 108 -13.04 -18.96 12.30
C HIS A 108 -14.25 -18.04 12.51
N ARG A 109 -15.46 -18.47 12.07
CA ARG A 109 -16.68 -17.66 12.23
C ARG A 109 -17.11 -17.51 13.68
N GLU A 110 -17.01 -18.57 14.48
CA GLU A 110 -17.39 -18.51 15.89
C GLU A 110 -16.40 -17.65 16.68
N LEU A 111 -15.10 -17.81 16.46
CA LEU A 111 -14.07 -16.97 17.09
C LEU A 111 -14.21 -15.50 16.69
N ALA A 112 -14.48 -15.20 15.42
CA ALA A 112 -14.71 -13.82 14.94
C ALA A 112 -15.96 -13.15 15.56
N ARG A 113 -16.89 -13.96 16.09
CA ARG A 113 -18.08 -13.48 16.82
C ARG A 113 -17.86 -13.41 18.33
N GLY A 114 -16.66 -13.74 18.81
CA GLY A 114 -16.36 -13.88 20.24
C GLY A 114 -17.01 -15.11 20.89
N ALA A 115 -17.40 -16.11 20.10
CA ALA A 115 -18.00 -17.36 20.58
C ALA A 115 -16.96 -18.49 20.65
N THR A 116 -17.24 -19.51 21.47
CA THR A 116 -16.41 -20.72 21.54
C THR A 116 -16.78 -21.67 20.40
N PRO A 117 -15.86 -22.00 19.49
CA PRO A 117 -16.13 -22.92 18.40
C PRO A 117 -16.41 -24.35 18.88
N PRO A 118 -17.20 -25.14 18.12
CA PRO A 118 -17.48 -26.53 18.45
C PRO A 118 -16.22 -27.40 18.34
N SER A 119 -16.04 -28.32 19.30
CA SER A 119 -14.94 -29.29 19.31
C SER A 119 -15.06 -30.26 18.13
N ILE A 120 -13.93 -30.56 17.49
CA ILE A 120 -13.81 -31.58 16.44
C ILE A 120 -13.37 -32.92 17.06
N ALA A 121 -13.80 -34.05 16.49
CA ALA A 121 -13.63 -35.37 17.10
C ALA A 121 -12.29 -36.07 16.79
N VAL A 122 -11.41 -35.44 16.01
CA VAL A 122 -10.22 -36.10 15.44
C VAL A 122 -9.00 -36.06 16.36
N PHE A 123 -8.85 -34.99 17.16
CA PHE A 123 -7.67 -34.75 18.00
C PHE A 123 -8.03 -34.40 19.44
N ASP A 124 -7.69 -35.29 20.37
CA ASP A 124 -8.01 -35.11 21.80
C ASP A 124 -6.85 -34.50 22.61
N ASN A 125 -5.65 -34.42 22.03
CA ASN A 125 -4.48 -33.89 22.71
C ASN A 125 -3.56 -33.09 21.76
N LEU A 126 -2.91 -32.07 22.32
CA LEU A 126 -2.10 -31.12 21.57
C LEU A 126 -0.75 -31.71 21.08
N ASP A 127 -0.27 -32.77 21.73
CA ASP A 127 0.98 -33.41 21.32
C ASP A 127 0.79 -34.23 20.03
N SER A 128 -0.36 -34.89 19.84
CA SER A 128 -0.74 -35.53 18.58
C SER A 128 -0.86 -34.52 17.43
N VAL A 129 -1.41 -33.33 17.70
CA VAL A 129 -1.42 -32.22 16.73
C VAL A 129 0.01 -31.80 16.38
N SER A 130 0.87 -31.61 17.38
CA SER A 130 2.29 -31.26 17.18
C SER A 130 3.03 -32.28 16.31
N GLU A 131 2.80 -33.58 16.52
CA GLU A 131 3.44 -34.64 15.72
C GLU A 131 2.98 -34.64 14.25
N ILE A 132 1.69 -34.42 13.98
CA ILE A 132 1.18 -34.33 12.60
C ILE A 132 1.80 -33.11 11.88
N LEU A 133 1.81 -31.94 12.54
CA LEU A 133 2.41 -30.73 11.98
C LEU A 133 3.91 -30.92 11.73
N TRP A 134 4.62 -31.59 12.66
CA TRP A 134 6.04 -31.90 12.51
C TRP A 134 6.30 -32.82 11.32
N ALA A 135 5.58 -33.95 11.24
CA ALA A 135 5.79 -34.96 10.21
C ALA A 135 5.55 -34.39 8.81
N ILE A 136 4.47 -33.63 8.62
CA ILE A 136 4.14 -33.02 7.33
C ILE A 136 5.10 -31.88 7.00
N GLY A 137 5.40 -31.00 7.95
CA GLY A 137 6.37 -29.91 7.76
C GLY A 137 7.76 -30.43 7.41
N ASN A 138 8.24 -31.47 8.09
CA ASN A 138 9.55 -32.05 7.81
C ASN A 138 9.61 -32.67 6.41
N ARG A 139 8.55 -33.36 5.97
CA ARG A 139 8.47 -33.94 4.63
C ARG A 139 8.47 -32.88 3.54
N LEU A 140 7.73 -31.78 3.72
CA LEU A 140 7.72 -30.65 2.78
C LEU A 140 9.07 -29.93 2.69
N ALA A 141 9.95 -30.14 3.67
CA ALA A 141 11.32 -29.62 3.68
C ALA A 141 12.36 -30.62 3.13
N GLU A 142 11.95 -31.79 2.62
CA GLU A 142 12.87 -32.76 2.00
C GLU A 142 13.10 -32.44 0.51
N PRO A 143 14.35 -32.51 0.00
CA PRO A 143 14.63 -32.28 -1.42
C PRO A 143 13.97 -33.33 -2.34
N PRO A 144 13.51 -32.95 -3.56
CA PRO A 144 13.62 -31.64 -4.20
C PRO A 144 12.65 -30.60 -3.60
N LEU A 145 13.17 -29.42 -3.30
CA LEU A 145 12.41 -28.36 -2.62
C LEU A 145 11.60 -27.56 -3.64
N ASP A 146 10.29 -27.72 -3.66
CA ASP A 146 9.40 -26.72 -4.24
C ASP A 146 9.39 -25.47 -3.33
N PRO A 147 9.54 -24.25 -3.88
CA PRO A 147 9.56 -23.02 -3.08
C PRO A 147 8.32 -22.83 -2.19
N GLU A 148 7.14 -23.22 -2.67
CA GLU A 148 5.88 -23.03 -1.93
C GLU A 148 5.73 -24.08 -0.82
N GLU A 149 6.13 -25.34 -1.09
CA GLU A 149 6.15 -26.39 -0.07
C GLU A 149 7.14 -26.09 1.03
N ARG A 150 8.33 -25.59 0.68
CA ARG A 150 9.33 -25.13 1.64
C ARG A 150 8.78 -24.01 2.52
N ARG A 151 8.08 -23.04 1.92
CA ARG A 151 7.49 -21.91 2.64
C ARG A 151 6.40 -22.37 3.61
N LEU A 152 5.54 -23.31 3.21
CA LEU A 152 4.57 -23.94 4.11
C LEU A 152 5.26 -24.71 5.24
N ALA A 153 6.35 -25.43 4.95
CA ALA A 153 7.11 -26.19 5.94
C ALA A 153 7.58 -25.33 7.12
N GLU A 154 8.09 -24.12 6.84
CA GLU A 154 8.54 -23.17 7.88
C GLU A 154 7.44 -22.87 8.89
N PHE A 155 6.22 -22.57 8.41
CA PHE A 155 5.08 -22.26 9.27
C PHE A 155 4.59 -23.49 10.05
N LEU A 156 4.54 -24.67 9.43
CA LEU A 156 4.09 -25.90 10.09
C LEU A 156 5.06 -26.34 11.20
N LEU A 157 6.36 -26.23 10.96
CA LEU A 157 7.38 -26.56 11.95
C LEU A 157 7.34 -25.61 13.14
N GLU A 158 7.12 -24.29 12.93
CA GLU A 158 6.93 -23.36 14.04
C GLU A 158 5.69 -23.72 14.87
N LEU A 159 4.54 -23.95 14.23
CA LEU A 159 3.31 -24.33 14.94
C LEU A 159 3.49 -25.64 15.73
N SER A 160 4.23 -26.60 15.18
CA SER A 160 4.57 -27.83 15.88
C SER A 160 5.39 -27.57 17.16
N LEU A 161 6.39 -26.69 17.09
CA LEU A 161 7.22 -26.33 18.24
C LEU A 161 6.43 -25.58 19.33
N LEU A 162 5.51 -24.70 18.92
CA LEU A 162 4.64 -23.95 19.83
C LEU A 162 3.63 -24.86 20.54
N THR A 163 3.08 -25.83 19.81
CA THR A 163 2.09 -26.78 20.34
C THR A 163 2.74 -27.86 21.21
N ARG A 164 4.03 -28.18 21.04
CA ARG A 164 4.76 -29.16 21.87
C ARG A 164 5.06 -28.66 23.27
N SER A 165 5.14 -29.55 24.26
CA SER A 165 5.48 -29.17 25.64
C SER A 165 6.99 -28.94 25.80
N LYS A 166 7.81 -29.79 25.19
CA LYS A 166 9.28 -29.70 25.20
C LYS A 166 9.84 -30.11 23.82
N PRO A 167 10.26 -29.16 22.98
CA PRO A 167 10.97 -29.45 21.74
C PRO A 167 12.30 -30.15 21.99
N THR A 168 12.71 -31.08 21.12
CA THR A 168 14.04 -31.68 21.19
C THR A 168 15.08 -30.79 20.51
N VAL A 169 16.35 -30.96 20.87
CA VAL A 169 17.47 -30.22 20.24
C VAL A 169 17.54 -30.50 18.73
N GLU A 170 17.22 -31.73 18.32
CA GLU A 170 17.17 -32.10 16.91
C GLU A 170 16.09 -31.33 16.15
N GLN A 171 14.90 -31.21 16.75
CA GLN A 171 13.79 -30.44 16.16
C GLN A 171 14.16 -28.96 16.01
N LEU A 172 14.76 -28.35 17.03
CA LEU A 172 15.24 -26.98 16.94
C LEU A 172 16.29 -26.82 15.84
N GLN A 173 17.22 -27.76 15.70
CA GLN A 173 18.22 -27.71 14.62
C GLN A 173 17.61 -27.87 13.23
N THR A 174 16.63 -28.75 13.06
CA THR A 174 15.91 -28.94 11.81
C THR A 174 15.16 -27.67 11.45
N PHE A 175 14.39 -27.10 12.37
CA PHE A 175 13.66 -25.85 12.14
C PHE A 175 14.60 -24.70 11.72
N ALA A 176 15.72 -24.51 12.42
CA ALA A 176 16.71 -23.48 12.06
C ALA A 176 17.33 -23.71 10.68
N THR A 177 17.44 -24.96 10.24
CA THR A 177 17.98 -25.32 8.92
C THR A 177 16.96 -25.05 7.83
N VAL A 178 15.67 -25.38 8.06
CA VAL A 178 14.60 -25.16 7.07
C VAL A 178 14.43 -23.66 6.80
N CYS A 179 14.42 -22.84 7.86
CA CYS A 179 14.21 -21.40 7.75
C CYS A 179 15.48 -20.59 7.39
N ASP A 180 16.60 -21.24 7.09
CA ASP A 180 17.90 -20.58 6.78
C ASP A 180 18.32 -19.50 7.82
N GLY A 181 17.93 -19.68 9.09
CA GLY A 181 18.22 -18.72 10.16
C GLY A 181 17.42 -17.41 10.10
N GLN A 182 16.34 -17.34 9.32
CA GLN A 182 15.32 -16.28 9.37
C GLN A 182 14.03 -16.79 10.01
N ALA A 183 13.30 -15.95 10.73
CA ALA A 183 12.04 -16.38 11.34
C ALA A 183 10.91 -16.43 10.28
N PRO A 184 9.92 -17.33 10.41
CA PRO A 184 8.77 -17.34 9.52
C PRO A 184 8.03 -16.00 9.53
N GLN A 185 7.71 -15.48 8.35
CA GLN A 185 7.19 -14.11 8.18
C GLN A 185 5.67 -14.03 8.41
N TRP A 186 5.25 -14.04 9.68
CA TRP A 186 3.82 -13.90 10.06
C TRP A 186 3.24 -12.49 9.95
N GLU A 187 4.11 -11.47 9.88
CA GLU A 187 3.77 -10.04 10.03
C GLU A 187 2.79 -9.49 8.98
N ASN A 188 2.57 -10.24 7.89
CA ASN A 188 1.65 -9.90 6.81
C ASN A 188 0.33 -10.72 6.82
N ILE A 189 0.16 -11.64 7.78
CA ILE A 189 -0.94 -12.63 7.78
C ILE A 189 -1.77 -12.56 9.06
N VAL A 190 -1.10 -12.43 10.21
CA VAL A 190 -1.72 -12.41 11.53
C VAL A 190 -1.27 -11.15 12.25
N LYS A 191 -2.20 -10.43 12.89
CA LYS A 191 -1.90 -9.24 13.69
C LYS A 191 -1.30 -9.68 15.03
N LEU A 192 -0.03 -10.06 15.01
CA LEU A 192 0.65 -10.58 16.20
C LEU A 192 0.67 -9.54 17.32
N GLN A 193 -0.04 -9.83 18.41
CA GLN A 193 -0.06 -8.94 19.56
C GLN A 193 1.10 -9.29 20.51
N ARG A 194 2.30 -8.84 20.15
CA ARG A 194 3.59 -9.20 20.81
C ARG A 194 3.64 -8.96 22.33
N GLY A 195 2.79 -8.09 22.87
CA GLY A 195 2.74 -7.76 24.31
C GLY A 195 1.60 -8.42 25.09
N SER A 196 0.67 -9.12 24.43
CA SER A 196 -0.49 -9.75 25.06
C SER A 196 -0.52 -11.27 24.90
N ASN A 197 0.18 -11.84 23.90
CA ASN A 197 0.07 -13.26 23.55
C ASN A 197 1.39 -14.04 23.76
N ARG A 198 1.30 -15.11 24.55
CA ARG A 198 2.43 -15.94 25.02
C ARG A 198 3.07 -16.76 23.89
N SER A 199 2.31 -17.14 22.87
CA SER A 199 2.80 -17.96 21.75
C SER A 199 3.77 -17.18 20.86
N THR A 200 3.58 -15.86 20.72
CA THR A 200 4.48 -15.00 19.96
C THR A 200 5.82 -14.80 20.68
N GLU A 201 5.80 -14.53 22.00
CA GLU A 201 7.03 -14.47 22.81
C GLU A 201 7.77 -15.82 22.79
N ARG A 202 7.02 -16.93 22.92
CA ARG A 202 7.58 -18.28 22.88
C ARG A 202 8.16 -18.63 21.52
N SER A 203 7.54 -18.17 20.43
CA SER A 203 8.05 -18.37 19.06
C SER A 203 9.42 -17.72 18.90
N LEU A 204 9.56 -16.47 19.32
CA LEU A 204 10.83 -15.74 19.28
C LEU A 204 11.90 -16.44 20.13
N ALA A 205 11.57 -16.84 21.35
CA ALA A 205 12.51 -17.54 22.23
C ALA A 205 12.98 -18.88 21.64
N LEU A 206 12.06 -19.69 21.10
CA LEU A 206 12.37 -20.97 20.46
C LEU A 206 13.21 -20.77 19.18
N PHE A 207 12.96 -19.70 18.44
CA PHE A 207 13.75 -19.36 17.26
C PHE A 207 15.17 -18.90 17.63
N GLU A 208 15.34 -18.05 18.64
CA GLU A 208 16.67 -17.68 19.14
C GLU A 208 17.44 -18.90 19.64
N GLU A 209 16.78 -19.81 20.36
CA GLU A 209 17.35 -21.07 20.81
C GLU A 209 17.76 -21.96 19.62
N SER A 210 16.91 -22.06 18.59
CA SER A 210 17.18 -22.87 17.39
C SER A 210 18.41 -22.38 16.62
N VAL A 211 18.52 -21.06 16.42
CA VAL A 211 19.66 -20.42 15.77
C VAL A 211 20.94 -20.60 16.61
N ALA A 212 20.85 -20.49 17.94
CA ALA A 212 21.97 -20.72 18.82
C ALA A 212 22.49 -22.17 18.73
N GLN A 213 21.59 -23.16 18.74
CA GLN A 213 21.94 -24.58 18.58
C GLN A 213 22.55 -24.87 17.20
N HIS A 214 21.99 -24.28 16.14
CA HIS A 214 22.52 -24.42 14.78
C HIS A 214 23.95 -23.86 14.66
N ARG A 215 24.21 -22.69 15.26
CA ARG A 215 25.57 -22.10 15.34
C ARG A 215 26.54 -22.98 16.13
N GLN A 216 26.10 -23.61 17.22
CA GLN A 216 26.94 -24.55 17.99
C GLN A 216 27.30 -25.80 17.17
N LYS A 217 26.36 -26.35 16.39
CA LYS A 217 26.62 -27.49 15.49
C LYS A 217 27.65 -27.15 14.42
N ARG A 218 27.56 -25.97 13.79
CA ARG A 218 28.56 -25.50 12.80
C ARG A 218 29.93 -25.20 13.41
N ARG A 219 29.98 -24.89 14.71
CA ARG A 219 31.22 -24.61 15.45
C ARG A 219 31.93 -25.86 15.99
N LYS A 220 31.30 -27.03 16.03
CA LYS A 220 32.00 -28.28 16.36
C LYS A 220 32.87 -28.68 15.15
N PRO A 221 34.21 -28.55 15.22
CA PRO A 221 35.06 -29.02 14.14
C PRO A 221 34.92 -30.54 14.02
N ALA A 222 34.81 -31.03 12.78
CA ALA A 222 34.89 -32.45 12.47
C ALA A 222 36.18 -33.01 13.11
N VAL A 223 36.02 -33.85 14.13
CA VAL A 223 37.11 -34.64 14.69
C VAL A 223 37.67 -35.51 13.57
N ALA A 224 38.97 -35.36 13.37
CA ALA A 224 39.77 -35.95 12.31
C ALA A 224 39.44 -37.43 12.03
N MET A 225 39.16 -37.75 10.77
CA MET A 225 39.44 -39.09 10.25
C MET A 225 40.96 -39.25 10.06
N PRO A 226 41.52 -40.43 10.39
CA PRO A 226 42.95 -40.65 10.41
C PRO A 226 43.51 -40.83 8.99
N ALA A 227 44.57 -40.09 8.68
CA ALA A 227 45.43 -40.40 7.55
C ALA A 227 46.29 -41.62 7.93
N VAL A 228 45.93 -42.80 7.45
CA VAL A 228 46.84 -43.95 7.42
C VAL A 228 47.68 -43.82 6.15
N SER A 229 48.88 -43.28 6.31
CA SER A 229 49.93 -43.32 5.30
C SER A 229 50.81 -44.54 5.52
N ALA A 230 51.14 -45.21 4.42
CA ALA A 230 52.01 -46.38 4.36
C ALA A 230 53.50 -46.02 4.51
N ALA A 231 54.31 -47.05 4.81
CA ALA A 231 55.77 -47.14 4.74
C ALA A 231 56.60 -46.85 6.02
N ALA A 232 56.73 -47.89 6.85
CA ALA A 232 57.95 -48.68 7.11
C ALA A 232 59.36 -48.03 7.31
N ILE A 233 59.89 -48.22 8.56
CA ILE A 233 61.21 -48.84 8.93
C ILE A 233 62.47 -47.89 8.98
N PRO A 234 63.45 -48.00 9.95
CA PRO A 234 63.41 -48.04 11.44
C PRO A 234 64.66 -47.34 12.12
N VAL A 235 64.96 -47.65 13.40
CA VAL A 235 66.23 -47.43 14.18
C VAL A 235 66.48 -45.99 14.69
N ASN A 236 66.65 -45.69 15.99
CA ASN A 236 67.50 -46.34 16.99
C ASN A 236 67.03 -46.02 18.44
N PRO A 237 67.04 -46.98 19.38
CA PRO A 237 66.82 -46.72 20.80
C PRO A 237 68.15 -46.59 21.55
N ASN A 238 68.36 -45.51 22.28
CA ASN A 238 69.18 -45.59 23.48
C ASN A 238 68.71 -44.63 24.56
N ALA A 239 68.51 -45.22 25.73
CA ALA A 239 67.93 -44.67 26.93
C ALA A 239 68.88 -43.68 27.63
N THR A 240 68.33 -42.70 28.35
CA THR A 240 68.47 -42.68 29.81
C THR A 240 67.55 -41.65 30.49
N VAL A 241 67.01 -42.14 31.60
CA VAL A 241 66.27 -41.52 32.71
C VAL A 241 66.75 -40.11 33.09
N SER A 242 65.82 -39.18 33.32
CA SER A 242 65.89 -38.25 34.46
C SER A 242 64.53 -37.63 34.77
N THR A 243 64.25 -37.65 36.07
CA THR A 243 63.09 -37.20 36.83
C THR A 243 62.89 -35.68 36.81
N THR A 244 61.62 -35.25 36.81
CA THR A 244 61.05 -33.93 37.18
C THR A 244 61.66 -33.36 38.50
N PRO A 245 61.55 -32.05 38.84
CA PRO A 245 60.44 -31.12 38.54
C PRO A 245 60.82 -29.64 38.28
N GLY A 246 59.89 -28.84 37.76
CA GLY A 246 59.99 -27.38 37.82
C GLY A 246 59.20 -26.67 36.73
N SER A 247 57.99 -26.21 37.08
CA SER A 247 57.18 -25.30 36.29
C SER A 247 57.87 -23.93 36.16
N PRO A 248 57.92 -23.34 34.96
CA PRO A 248 57.82 -21.90 34.80
C PRO A 248 56.54 -21.54 34.03
N ALA A 249 55.91 -20.45 34.47
CA ALA A 249 54.72 -19.85 33.88
C ALA A 249 54.87 -19.58 32.37
N PRO A 250 53.79 -19.70 31.57
CA PRO A 250 53.84 -19.34 30.17
C PRO A 250 54.09 -17.83 30.00
N PRO A 251 54.91 -17.41 29.02
CA PRO A 251 55.18 -16.00 28.75
C PRO A 251 53.91 -15.30 28.28
N ALA A 252 53.74 -14.06 28.76
CA ALA A 252 52.65 -13.18 28.38
C ALA A 252 52.52 -13.11 26.84
N ALA A 253 51.31 -13.40 26.36
CA ALA A 253 50.96 -13.22 24.96
C ALA A 253 51.23 -11.75 24.56
N PRO A 254 51.85 -11.50 23.39
CA PRO A 254 52.03 -10.14 22.89
C PRO A 254 50.66 -9.47 22.71
N PRO A 255 50.52 -8.17 23.01
CA PRO A 255 49.25 -7.47 22.88
C PRO A 255 48.78 -7.60 21.43
N ALA A 256 47.58 -8.13 21.25
CA ALA A 256 46.91 -8.15 19.97
C ALA A 256 46.82 -6.71 19.47
N ILE A 257 47.63 -6.38 18.47
CA ILE A 257 47.53 -5.14 17.71
C ILE A 257 46.14 -5.16 17.09
N ARG A 258 45.19 -4.48 17.75
CA ARG A 258 43.89 -4.18 17.15
C ARG A 258 44.18 -3.41 15.87
N PRO A 259 43.64 -3.84 14.71
CA PRO A 259 43.76 -3.03 13.51
C PRO A 259 43.20 -1.64 13.81
N PRO A 260 43.85 -0.57 13.31
CA PRO A 260 43.43 0.79 13.60
C PRO A 260 41.95 0.95 13.25
N ARG A 261 41.16 1.46 14.20
CA ARG A 261 39.80 1.94 13.91
C ARG A 261 39.95 2.97 12.79
N MET A 262 39.55 2.63 11.56
CA MET A 262 39.44 3.60 10.48
C MET A 262 38.46 4.67 10.94
N THR A 263 38.99 5.84 11.31
CA THR A 263 38.21 7.05 11.49
C THR A 263 37.79 7.51 10.10
N LEU A 264 36.57 7.19 9.71
CA LEU A 264 35.95 7.72 8.50
C LEU A 264 35.83 9.26 8.63
N PRO A 265 35.99 10.01 7.54
CA PRO A 265 35.83 11.46 7.55
C PRO A 265 34.42 11.85 8.03
N GLN A 266 34.33 12.89 8.87
CA GLN A 266 33.04 13.51 9.19
C GLN A 266 32.54 14.26 7.95
N ILE A 267 31.36 13.90 7.46
CA ILE A 267 30.74 14.47 6.27
C ILE A 267 29.59 15.37 6.74
N GLU A 268 29.60 16.64 6.33
CA GLU A 268 28.47 17.54 6.55
C GLU A 268 27.27 17.06 5.72
N PRO A 269 26.05 16.97 6.30
CA PRO A 269 24.90 16.42 5.59
C PRO A 269 24.50 17.28 4.39
N ILE A 270 24.48 16.68 3.20
CA ILE A 270 23.94 17.33 1.99
C ILE A 270 22.54 16.77 1.75
N THR A 271 21.55 17.64 1.64
CA THR A 271 20.15 17.26 1.43
C THR A 271 19.63 17.80 0.11
N ALA A 272 18.99 16.94 -0.68
CA ALA A 272 18.24 17.32 -1.88
C ALA A 272 16.83 16.73 -1.82
N SER A 273 15.85 17.38 -2.45
CA SER A 273 14.45 16.97 -2.41
C SER A 273 13.74 17.19 -3.74
N LEU A 274 12.82 16.30 -4.08
CA LEU A 274 12.04 16.32 -5.32
C LEU A 274 10.56 16.02 -5.01
N ALA A 275 9.67 16.89 -5.49
CA ALA A 275 8.22 16.68 -5.40
C ALA A 275 7.78 15.59 -6.40
N THR A 276 6.94 14.67 -5.97
CA THR A 276 6.61 13.47 -6.76
C THR A 276 5.37 12.75 -6.24
N VAL A 277 4.80 11.87 -7.07
CA VAL A 277 3.66 11.02 -6.70
C VAL A 277 4.09 9.56 -6.67
N ARG A 278 3.66 8.82 -5.64
CA ARG A 278 3.94 7.39 -5.50
C ARG A 278 2.72 6.55 -5.22
N LEU A 279 2.73 5.32 -5.72
CA LEU A 279 1.75 4.32 -5.35
C LEU A 279 2.11 3.77 -4.00
N VAL A 280 1.11 3.71 -3.14
CA VAL A 280 1.25 3.40 -1.75
C VAL A 280 0.25 2.29 -1.41
N GLY A 281 0.75 1.20 -0.83
CA GLY A 281 -0.10 0.10 -0.36
C GLY A 281 -0.52 -0.91 -1.43
N VAL A 282 -1.38 -1.85 -1.03
CA VAL A 282 -1.83 -2.98 -1.87
C VAL A 282 -2.74 -2.51 -3.00
N GLU A 283 -3.55 -1.48 -2.73
CA GLU A 283 -4.47 -0.88 -3.70
C GLU A 283 -3.76 0.06 -4.68
N GLN A 284 -2.43 0.24 -4.53
CA GLN A 284 -1.62 1.09 -5.40
C GLN A 284 -2.20 2.51 -5.49
N THR A 285 -2.60 3.09 -4.36
CA THR A 285 -3.20 4.43 -4.34
C THR A 285 -2.12 5.48 -4.56
N PRO A 286 -2.28 6.40 -5.53
CA PRO A 286 -1.32 7.46 -5.75
C PRO A 286 -1.37 8.50 -4.64
N VAL A 287 -0.20 8.82 -4.07
CA VAL A 287 -0.01 9.75 -2.96
C VAL A 287 1.05 10.76 -3.36
N GLY A 288 0.70 12.05 -3.32
CA GLY A 288 1.62 13.15 -3.52
C GLY A 288 2.52 13.35 -2.31
N GLY A 289 3.81 13.61 -2.54
CA GLY A 289 4.76 13.90 -1.49
C GLY A 289 6.12 14.35 -2.00
N THR A 290 7.11 14.29 -1.13
CA THR A 290 8.48 14.67 -1.43
C THR A 290 9.42 13.51 -1.17
N VAL A 291 10.21 13.12 -2.18
CA VAL A 291 11.36 12.24 -1.96
C VAL A 291 12.57 13.10 -1.64
N SER A 292 13.31 12.76 -0.58
CA SER A 292 14.54 13.44 -0.18
C SER A 292 15.71 12.47 -0.09
N LEU A 293 16.90 12.94 -0.43
CA LEU A 293 18.18 12.25 -0.31
C LEU A 293 19.04 13.03 0.67
N THR A 294 19.53 12.38 1.72
CA THR A 294 20.50 12.94 2.67
C THR A 294 21.80 12.15 2.60
N LEU A 295 22.88 12.78 2.15
CA LEU A 295 24.22 12.19 2.24
C LEU A 295 24.78 12.42 3.63
N ARG A 296 25.11 11.35 4.36
CA ARG A 296 25.68 11.43 5.72
C ARG A 296 26.72 10.34 5.96
N GLY A 297 27.48 10.45 7.05
CA GLY A 297 28.35 9.36 7.51
C GLY A 297 27.54 8.15 8.04
N PRO A 298 28.13 6.95 8.05
CA PRO A 298 27.46 5.74 8.55
C PRO A 298 27.33 5.76 10.07
N VAL A 299 26.13 5.52 10.60
CA VAL A 299 25.83 5.58 12.04
C VAL A 299 26.03 4.24 12.76
N ASN A 300 25.92 3.12 12.04
CA ASN A 300 25.96 1.78 12.64
C ASN A 300 26.87 0.80 11.87
N GLY A 301 27.04 -0.40 12.40
CA GLY A 301 27.85 -1.47 11.78
C GLY A 301 27.35 -1.91 10.39
N PRO A 302 26.04 -2.14 10.19
CA PRO A 302 25.47 -2.49 8.89
C PRO A 302 25.73 -1.45 7.80
N GLU A 303 25.56 -0.16 8.07
CA GLU A 303 25.84 0.91 7.10
C GLU A 303 27.32 0.95 6.69
N ARG A 304 28.24 0.61 7.62
CA ARG A 304 29.67 0.47 7.28
C ARG A 304 29.96 -0.75 6.40
N ALA A 305 29.23 -1.85 6.61
CA ALA A 305 29.34 -3.02 5.76
C ALA A 305 28.82 -2.72 4.34
N LEU A 306 27.68 -2.03 4.24
CA LEU A 306 27.12 -1.58 2.97
C LEU A 306 28.12 -0.75 2.15
N LEU A 307 28.84 0.19 2.78
CA LEU A 307 29.88 0.97 2.08
C LEU A 307 30.98 0.09 1.45
N LEU A 308 31.38 -0.97 2.15
CA LEU A 308 32.39 -1.91 1.65
C LEU A 308 31.83 -2.80 0.53
N GLU A 309 30.59 -3.23 0.67
CA GLU A 309 29.88 -4.04 -0.34
C GLU A 309 29.61 -3.25 -1.62
N SER A 310 29.09 -2.02 -1.51
CA SER A 310 28.82 -1.12 -2.62
C SER A 310 30.08 -0.78 -3.42
N ALA A 311 31.24 -0.64 -2.76
CA ALA A 311 32.52 -0.44 -3.43
C ALA A 311 32.91 -1.64 -4.30
N ASN A 312 32.53 -2.87 -3.89
CA ASN A 312 32.79 -4.10 -4.65
C ASN A 312 31.71 -4.39 -5.70
N ALA A 313 30.46 -4.00 -5.45
CA ALA A 313 29.30 -4.31 -6.27
C ALA A 313 28.98 -3.26 -7.35
N ALA A 314 29.75 -2.15 -7.42
CA ALA A 314 29.50 -1.04 -8.34
C ALA A 314 28.06 -0.48 -8.23
N THR A 315 27.59 -0.32 -7.00
CA THR A 315 26.28 0.29 -6.67
C THR A 315 26.48 1.50 -5.76
N PHE A 316 25.55 2.45 -5.79
CA PHE A 316 25.54 3.54 -4.83
C PHE A 316 25.07 3.03 -3.45
N PRO A 317 25.74 3.40 -2.34
CA PRO A 317 25.39 2.96 -0.98
C PRO A 317 24.18 3.73 -0.46
N LEU A 318 23.00 3.34 -0.94
CA LEU A 318 21.72 3.95 -0.57
C LEU A 318 20.96 3.08 0.43
N ILE A 319 20.27 3.73 1.36
CA ILE A 319 19.36 3.08 2.33
C ILE A 319 18.01 3.79 2.34
N PRO A 320 16.90 3.06 2.39
CA PRO A 320 15.60 3.66 2.69
C PRO A 320 15.55 4.13 4.15
N SER A 321 14.92 5.27 4.39
CA SER A 321 14.71 5.85 5.73
C SER A 321 13.54 5.16 6.45
N ASP A 322 13.68 4.96 7.77
CA ASP A 322 12.62 4.41 8.63
C ASP A 322 11.68 5.50 9.20
N GLY A 323 11.93 6.78 8.90
CA GLY A 323 11.30 7.92 9.58
C GLY A 323 9.91 8.33 9.09
N ASP A 324 9.48 7.87 7.91
CA ASP A 324 8.21 8.22 7.25
C ASP A 324 7.61 6.98 6.56
N LEU A 325 7.05 7.13 5.36
CA LEU A 325 6.53 6.02 4.56
C LEU A 325 7.70 5.16 4.08
N ILE A 326 7.61 3.86 4.33
CA ILE A 326 8.72 2.94 4.07
C ILE A 326 8.95 2.83 2.56
N LEU A 327 10.18 3.01 2.11
CA LEU A 327 10.53 2.77 0.71
C LEU A 327 10.91 1.29 0.51
N ASN A 328 10.55 0.71 -0.63
CA ASN A 328 11.08 -0.59 -1.02
C ASN A 328 12.61 -0.54 -1.11
N ALA A 329 13.29 -1.63 -0.77
CA ALA A 329 14.73 -1.70 -0.94
C ALA A 329 15.07 -1.65 -2.45
N PHE A 330 15.93 -0.71 -2.85
CA PHE A 330 16.40 -0.60 -4.22
C PHE A 330 17.92 -0.41 -4.25
N ALA A 331 18.54 -0.86 -5.34
CA ALA A 331 19.97 -0.68 -5.60
C ALA A 331 20.14 0.11 -6.90
N LEU A 332 20.80 1.26 -6.83
CA LEU A 332 21.16 2.04 -8.02
C LEU A 332 22.56 1.61 -8.51
N PRO A 333 22.69 0.97 -9.68
CA PRO A 333 24.00 0.66 -10.25
C PRO A 333 24.74 1.94 -10.62
N SER A 334 26.04 2.00 -10.34
CA SER A 334 26.87 3.15 -10.73
C SER A 334 27.00 3.30 -12.24
N THR A 335 26.65 2.25 -13.01
CA THR A 335 26.60 2.27 -14.48
C THR A 335 25.49 3.17 -15.03
N VAL A 336 24.48 3.52 -14.22
CA VAL A 336 23.42 4.44 -14.63
C VAL A 336 23.91 5.90 -14.67
N LEU A 337 24.95 6.23 -13.89
CA LEU A 337 25.59 7.56 -13.88
C LEU A 337 27.10 7.44 -14.18
N PRO A 338 27.47 7.14 -15.43
CA PRO A 338 28.86 6.89 -15.79
C PRO A 338 29.74 8.11 -15.52
N GLY A 339 30.89 7.87 -14.88
CA GLY A 339 31.89 8.92 -14.60
C GLY A 339 31.61 9.77 -13.35
N ARG A 340 30.46 9.62 -12.69
CA ARG A 340 30.17 10.26 -11.41
C ARG A 340 30.86 9.51 -10.27
N ARG A 341 31.41 10.26 -9.30
CA ARG A 341 32.12 9.70 -8.15
C ARG A 341 31.33 9.94 -6.88
N TRP A 342 30.98 8.86 -6.18
CA TRP A 342 30.35 8.93 -4.88
C TRP A 342 31.29 9.51 -3.82
N ALA A 343 30.74 10.26 -2.86
CA ALA A 343 31.52 10.82 -1.76
C ALA A 343 32.07 9.69 -0.87
N ALA A 344 33.39 9.65 -0.70
CA ALA A 344 34.06 8.59 0.04
C ALA A 344 33.58 8.53 1.50
N GLY A 345 33.05 7.37 1.91
CA GLY A 345 32.54 7.16 3.27
C GLY A 345 31.14 7.71 3.53
N ALA A 346 30.44 8.21 2.50
CA ALA A 346 29.05 8.68 2.61
C ALA A 346 28.05 7.55 2.34
N VAL A 347 26.97 7.49 3.13
CA VAL A 347 25.76 6.72 2.84
C VAL A 347 24.66 7.69 2.46
N GLY A 348 23.86 7.35 1.45
CA GLY A 348 22.70 8.14 1.05
C GLY A 348 21.42 7.58 1.67
N GLU A 349 20.78 8.35 2.55
CA GLU A 349 19.48 8.02 3.10
C GLU A 349 18.37 8.60 2.21
N VAL A 350 17.50 7.75 1.68
CA VAL A 350 16.37 8.15 0.82
C VAL A 350 15.08 8.01 1.61
N ARG A 351 14.27 9.06 1.60
CA ARG A 351 13.03 9.16 2.37
C ARG A 351 11.90 9.66 1.48
N PHE A 352 10.69 9.15 1.69
CA PHE A 352 9.47 9.71 1.10
C PHE A 352 8.55 10.24 2.19
N THR A 353 8.28 11.54 2.15
CA THR A 353 7.39 12.23 3.08
C THR A 353 6.12 12.62 2.33
N PRO A 354 4.96 11.98 2.59
CA PRO A 354 3.71 12.32 1.92
C PRO A 354 3.20 13.70 2.38
N GLU A 355 2.54 14.43 1.50
CA GLU A 355 1.98 15.76 1.82
C GLU A 355 0.71 15.65 2.68
N ALA A 356 -0.07 14.61 2.46
CA ALA A 356 -1.24 14.24 3.25
C ALA A 356 -1.07 12.81 3.76
N GLU A 357 -1.66 12.51 4.91
CA GLU A 357 -1.68 11.14 5.42
C GLU A 357 -2.40 10.24 4.41
N PRO A 358 -1.75 9.17 3.90
CA PRO A 358 -2.33 8.35 2.85
C PRO A 358 -3.61 7.65 3.36
N PRO A 359 -4.67 7.58 2.55
CA PRO A 359 -5.89 6.89 2.94
C PRO A 359 -5.63 5.38 3.07
N GLY A 360 -5.94 4.80 4.22
CA GLY A 360 -5.82 3.35 4.45
C GLY A 360 -5.46 2.96 5.89
N ALA A 361 -5.66 1.70 6.24
CA ALA A 361 -5.29 1.18 7.55
C ALA A 361 -3.76 1.18 7.75
N ARG A 362 -3.33 1.35 9.01
CA ARG A 362 -1.96 1.46 9.55
C ARG A 362 -1.01 0.28 9.24
N ARG A 363 -0.90 -0.17 7.98
CA ARG A 363 0.15 -1.08 7.51
C ARG A 363 1.41 -0.26 7.16
N PRO A 364 2.61 -0.84 7.15
CA PRO A 364 3.77 -0.23 6.52
C PRO A 364 3.52 -0.17 5.02
N LEU A 365 2.93 0.94 4.57
CA LEU A 365 2.75 1.18 3.16
C LEU A 365 4.14 1.35 2.54
N ARG A 366 4.37 0.67 1.42
CA ARG A 366 5.63 0.76 0.68
C ARG A 366 5.44 1.50 -0.62
N ALA A 367 6.46 2.26 -0.99
CA ALA A 367 6.55 2.96 -2.27
C ALA A 367 7.89 2.67 -2.95
N ASP A 368 7.88 2.66 -4.27
CA ASP A 368 9.10 2.67 -5.08
C ASP A 368 9.63 4.10 -5.21
N ALA A 369 10.93 4.26 -5.48
CA ALA A 369 11.54 5.58 -5.62
C ALA A 369 12.79 5.55 -6.51
N PHE A 370 12.90 4.62 -7.46
CA PHE A 370 14.14 4.41 -8.21
C PHE A 370 14.51 5.62 -9.07
N LEU A 371 13.60 6.09 -9.93
CA LEU A 371 13.80 7.27 -10.79
C LEU A 371 14.02 8.56 -9.98
N PRO A 372 13.20 8.91 -8.98
CA PRO A 372 13.45 10.07 -8.12
C PRO A 372 14.77 9.98 -7.37
N ALA A 373 15.13 8.82 -6.81
CA ALA A 373 16.41 8.64 -6.15
C ALA A 373 17.56 8.85 -7.12
N LEU A 374 17.44 8.37 -8.36
CA LEU A 374 18.42 8.60 -9.42
C LEU A 374 18.60 10.09 -9.73
N VAL A 375 17.50 10.86 -9.86
CA VAL A 375 17.54 12.32 -10.07
C VAL A 375 18.23 13.03 -8.91
N LEU A 376 17.89 12.65 -7.67
CA LEU A 376 18.49 13.24 -6.46
C LEU A 376 19.99 12.91 -6.35
N VAL A 377 20.38 11.69 -6.67
CA VAL A 377 21.79 11.30 -6.71
C VAL A 377 22.53 12.11 -7.76
N GLU A 378 22.01 12.24 -8.98
CA GLU A 378 22.66 13.04 -10.02
C GLU A 378 22.78 14.52 -9.61
N SER A 379 21.71 15.10 -9.06
CA SER A 379 21.71 16.47 -8.52
C SER A 379 22.83 16.68 -7.50
N VAL A 380 22.96 15.78 -6.52
CA VAL A 380 23.99 15.90 -5.48
C VAL A 380 25.39 15.66 -6.03
N LEU A 381 25.59 14.67 -6.91
CA LEU A 381 26.89 14.37 -7.50
C LEU A 381 27.35 15.42 -8.52
N ALA A 382 26.41 16.10 -9.19
CA ALA A 382 26.69 17.21 -10.08
C ALA A 382 26.79 18.56 -9.34
N ASN A 383 26.43 18.62 -8.06
CA ASN A 383 26.28 19.84 -7.27
C ASN A 383 25.35 20.86 -7.96
N GLN A 384 24.23 20.36 -8.49
CA GLN A 384 23.21 21.14 -9.17
C GLN A 384 21.90 21.05 -8.39
N PRO A 385 21.17 22.16 -8.18
CA PRO A 385 19.89 22.10 -7.51
C PRO A 385 18.86 21.35 -8.35
N VAL A 386 17.96 20.62 -7.69
CA VAL A 386 16.78 20.06 -8.32
C VAL A 386 15.85 21.21 -8.73
N ASN A 387 15.26 21.11 -9.91
CA ASN A 387 14.29 22.08 -10.39
C ASN A 387 13.02 22.03 -9.53
N ALA A 388 12.76 23.12 -8.82
CA ALA A 388 11.64 23.24 -7.90
C ALA A 388 10.29 23.50 -8.59
N ASP A 389 10.26 23.75 -9.91
CA ASP A 389 9.02 24.04 -10.64
C ASP A 389 8.26 22.77 -11.07
N PHE A 390 8.86 21.59 -10.92
CA PHE A 390 8.32 20.32 -11.40
C PHE A 390 7.89 19.37 -10.29
N VAL A 391 6.79 18.65 -10.54
CA VAL A 391 6.47 17.38 -9.90
C VAL A 391 6.82 16.25 -10.84
N LEU A 392 7.69 15.32 -10.42
CA LEU A 392 8.02 14.14 -11.23
C LEU A 392 6.98 13.02 -11.02
N LEU A 393 6.39 12.54 -12.11
CA LEU A 393 5.56 11.34 -12.17
C LEU A 393 6.27 10.33 -13.06
N GLY A 394 6.38 9.10 -12.60
CA GLY A 394 7.02 8.02 -13.34
C GLY A 394 7.88 7.16 -12.44
N GLU A 395 8.13 5.93 -12.89
CA GLU A 395 9.07 5.01 -12.28
C GLU A 395 9.83 4.27 -13.39
N ILE A 396 11.07 3.88 -13.12
CA ILE A 396 11.85 3.05 -14.04
C ILE A 396 11.65 1.59 -13.64
N ASP A 397 11.24 0.75 -14.60
CA ASP A 397 11.35 -0.69 -14.42
C ASP A 397 12.84 -1.10 -14.45
N PRO A 398 13.37 -1.68 -13.35
CA PRO A 398 14.78 -2.01 -13.22
C PRO A 398 15.25 -3.06 -14.25
N THR A 399 14.33 -3.80 -14.86
CA THR A 399 14.62 -4.90 -15.80
C THR A 399 14.80 -4.40 -17.23
N ASN A 400 13.87 -3.57 -17.72
CA ASN A 400 13.83 -3.12 -19.12
C ASN A 400 14.20 -1.63 -19.29
N ARG A 401 14.43 -0.90 -18.19
CA ARG A 401 14.71 0.55 -18.15
C ARG A 401 13.64 1.43 -18.78
N GLN A 402 12.44 0.89 -19.02
CA GLN A 402 11.32 1.68 -19.50
C GLN A 402 10.76 2.51 -18.37
N VAL A 403 10.41 3.75 -18.71
CA VAL A 403 9.70 4.63 -17.79
C VAL A 403 8.21 4.37 -17.96
N THR A 404 7.55 4.05 -16.86
CA THR A 404 6.09 3.88 -16.82
C THR A 404 5.48 4.87 -15.85
N LEU A 405 4.21 5.21 -16.08
CA LEU A 405 3.47 6.02 -15.13
C LEU A 405 3.01 5.10 -13.98
N PRO A 406 3.23 5.49 -12.71
CA PRO A 406 2.68 4.77 -11.58
C PRO A 406 1.15 4.85 -11.58
N GLY A 407 0.50 3.69 -11.72
CA GLY A 407 -0.94 3.53 -11.47
C GLY A 407 -1.80 4.18 -12.55
N ASP A 408 -3.00 4.58 -12.13
CA ASP A 408 -3.95 5.26 -13.00
C ASP A 408 -3.54 6.73 -13.27
N THR A 409 -3.76 7.19 -14.51
CA THR A 409 -3.28 8.49 -14.98
C THR A 409 -3.93 9.65 -14.26
N LEU A 410 -5.25 9.65 -14.08
CA LEU A 410 -5.92 10.80 -13.48
C LEU A 410 -5.74 10.84 -11.99
N SER A 411 -5.77 9.67 -11.36
CA SER A 411 -5.49 9.55 -9.93
C SER A 411 -4.08 10.08 -9.62
N ALA A 412 -3.10 9.79 -10.47
CA ALA A 412 -1.75 10.34 -10.35
C ALA A 412 -1.71 11.86 -10.62
N LEU A 413 -2.41 12.36 -11.64
CA LEU A 413 -2.48 13.80 -11.92
C LEU A 413 -3.19 14.58 -10.79
N ALA A 414 -4.25 14.04 -10.21
CA ALA A 414 -4.96 14.63 -9.08
C ALA A 414 -4.09 14.69 -7.83
N ALA A 415 -3.36 13.61 -7.52
CA ALA A 415 -2.38 13.60 -6.43
C ALA A 415 -1.24 14.61 -6.68
N ALA A 416 -0.82 14.78 -7.93
CA ALA A 416 0.23 15.74 -8.30
C ALA A 416 -0.23 17.20 -8.21
N ALA A 417 -1.50 17.48 -8.53
CA ALA A 417 -2.06 18.82 -8.52
C ALA A 417 -2.01 19.47 -7.12
N GLY A 418 -2.06 18.67 -6.06
CA GLY A 418 -1.94 19.11 -4.65
C GLY A 418 -0.59 19.74 -4.29
N LEU A 419 0.50 19.33 -4.95
CA LEU A 419 1.88 19.65 -4.55
C LEU A 419 2.35 21.09 -4.87
N GLY A 420 1.44 21.96 -5.32
CA GLY A 420 1.68 23.41 -5.43
C GLY A 420 2.69 23.84 -6.49
N ARG A 421 3.15 22.96 -7.39
CA ARG A 421 4.10 23.30 -8.48
C ARG A 421 3.38 23.74 -9.75
N PRO A 422 4.00 24.50 -10.66
CA PRO A 422 3.37 24.88 -11.94
C PRO A 422 3.34 23.73 -12.97
N TYR A 423 4.36 22.87 -12.97
CA TYR A 423 4.54 21.84 -13.99
C TYR A 423 4.46 20.42 -13.41
N ILE A 424 3.79 19.53 -14.13
CA ILE A 424 3.82 18.09 -13.90
C ILE A 424 4.65 17.47 -15.02
N PHE A 425 5.67 16.69 -14.63
CA PHE A 425 6.59 16.04 -15.55
C PHE A 425 6.31 14.55 -15.59
N LEU A 426 5.87 14.02 -16.72
CA LEU A 426 5.34 12.67 -16.86
C LEU A 426 5.82 11.96 -18.15
N PRO A 427 5.77 10.62 -18.23
CA PRO A 427 6.24 9.90 -19.38
C PRO A 427 5.38 10.19 -20.63
N ALA A 428 6.01 10.34 -21.79
CA ALA A 428 5.33 10.61 -23.06
C ALA A 428 4.33 9.51 -23.48
N THR A 429 4.48 8.29 -22.95
CA THR A 429 3.60 7.14 -23.19
C THR A 429 2.16 7.38 -22.73
N VAL A 430 1.93 8.35 -21.86
CA VAL A 430 0.60 8.72 -21.33
C VAL A 430 -0.21 9.56 -22.33
N GLY A 431 0.41 10.13 -23.37
CA GLY A 431 -0.26 11.09 -24.26
C GLY A 431 -1.53 10.55 -24.92
N GLU A 432 -1.47 9.36 -25.51
CA GLU A 432 -2.61 8.78 -26.23
C GLU A 432 -3.79 8.45 -25.30
N SER A 433 -3.51 7.87 -24.12
CA SER A 433 -4.54 7.58 -23.12
C SER A 433 -5.16 8.86 -22.56
N LEU A 434 -4.36 9.89 -22.33
CA LEU A 434 -4.83 11.21 -21.91
C LEU A 434 -5.78 11.83 -22.94
N VAL A 435 -5.41 11.86 -24.23
CA VAL A 435 -6.27 12.43 -25.28
C VAL A 435 -7.58 11.64 -25.39
N ALA A 436 -7.51 10.31 -25.38
CA ALA A 436 -8.72 9.47 -25.40
C ALA A 436 -9.64 9.76 -24.21
N TYR A 437 -9.07 9.95 -23.02
CA TYR A 437 -9.83 10.35 -21.84
C TYR A 437 -10.47 11.73 -21.99
N LEU A 438 -9.71 12.73 -22.44
CA LEU A 438 -10.21 14.10 -22.63
C LEU A 438 -11.37 14.12 -23.63
N GLN A 439 -11.27 13.34 -24.72
CA GLN A 439 -12.35 13.20 -25.70
C GLN A 439 -13.61 12.58 -25.09
N LYS A 440 -13.48 11.53 -24.29
CA LYS A 440 -14.64 10.85 -23.66
C LYS A 440 -15.29 11.69 -22.55
N SER A 441 -14.48 12.33 -21.72
CA SER A 441 -14.92 13.05 -20.51
C SER A 441 -15.25 14.52 -20.75
N ASN A 442 -14.77 15.09 -21.86
CA ASN A 442 -14.89 16.51 -22.18
C ASN A 442 -14.18 17.45 -21.17
N ARG A 443 -13.23 16.94 -20.37
CA ARG A 443 -12.57 17.65 -19.25
C ARG A 443 -11.26 18.35 -19.62
N LEU A 444 -11.29 19.29 -20.55
CA LEU A 444 -10.09 20.02 -20.97
C LEU A 444 -9.47 20.91 -19.88
N GLU A 445 -10.23 21.26 -18.83
CA GLU A 445 -9.75 22.06 -17.71
C GLU A 445 -8.54 21.43 -17.01
N LEU A 446 -8.41 20.11 -17.02
CA LEU A 446 -7.30 19.37 -16.42
C LEU A 446 -5.93 19.79 -16.99
N LEU A 447 -5.90 20.17 -18.28
CA LEU A 447 -4.67 20.60 -18.94
C LEU A 447 -4.14 21.96 -18.44
N PHE A 448 -4.99 22.71 -17.72
CA PHE A 448 -4.76 24.08 -17.27
C PHE A 448 -4.68 24.25 -15.76
N GLU A 449 -5.02 23.21 -14.99
CA GLU A 449 -4.78 23.18 -13.53
C GLU A 449 -3.28 23.20 -13.26
N LYS A 450 -2.56 22.33 -13.97
CA LYS A 450 -1.11 22.18 -13.97
C LYS A 450 -0.65 21.84 -15.38
N GLU A 451 0.37 22.54 -15.86
CA GLU A 451 0.85 22.30 -17.22
C GLU A 451 1.64 20.99 -17.28
N LEU A 452 1.24 20.11 -18.20
CA LEU A 452 1.77 18.77 -18.38
C LEU A 452 2.95 18.81 -19.35
N ILE A 453 4.09 18.30 -18.94
CA ILE A 453 5.34 18.24 -19.71
C ILE A 453 5.77 16.78 -19.83
N ALA A 454 6.05 16.34 -21.07
CA ALA A 454 6.44 14.97 -21.35
C ALA A 454 7.95 14.76 -21.30
N TYR A 455 8.37 13.54 -21.00
CA TYR A 455 9.72 13.05 -21.25
C TYR A 455 9.71 11.62 -21.80
N THR A 456 10.73 11.25 -22.58
CA THR A 456 10.79 9.95 -23.26
C THR A 456 11.50 8.87 -22.46
N ASP A 457 12.51 9.26 -21.69
CA ASP A 457 13.41 8.34 -20.99
C ASP A 457 13.99 8.96 -19.71
N ALA A 458 14.70 8.13 -18.95
CA ALA A 458 15.33 8.53 -17.71
C ALA A 458 16.37 9.65 -17.92
N ASP A 459 17.13 9.63 -19.02
CA ASP A 459 18.21 10.58 -19.25
C ASP A 459 17.65 11.98 -19.51
N GLU A 460 16.57 12.09 -20.30
CA GLU A 460 15.83 13.35 -20.45
C GLU A 460 15.26 13.82 -19.11
N ALA A 461 14.72 12.90 -18.30
CA ALA A 461 14.17 13.26 -17.00
C ALA A 461 15.24 13.84 -16.07
N LEU A 462 16.41 13.20 -16.01
CA LEU A 462 17.57 13.66 -15.25
C LEU A 462 18.02 15.03 -15.73
N ALA A 463 18.26 15.18 -17.04
CA ALA A 463 18.78 16.42 -17.62
C ALA A 463 17.88 17.63 -17.36
N ARG A 464 16.54 17.45 -17.38
CA ARG A 464 15.60 18.54 -17.13
C ARG A 464 15.44 18.86 -15.65
N LEU A 465 15.42 17.85 -14.78
CA LEU A 465 15.20 18.05 -13.35
C LEU A 465 16.44 18.55 -12.61
N THR A 466 17.64 18.43 -13.18
CA THR A 466 18.88 19.00 -12.61
C THR A 466 19.29 20.33 -13.26
N ALA A 467 18.45 20.88 -14.15
CA ALA A 467 18.67 22.15 -14.84
C ALA A 467 17.60 23.19 -14.46
N PRO A 468 17.91 24.50 -14.58
CA PRO A 468 16.89 25.54 -14.43
C PRO A 468 15.79 25.40 -15.51
N THR A 469 14.61 25.93 -15.21
CA THR A 469 13.46 25.89 -16.12
C THR A 469 13.78 26.59 -17.44
N ASP A 470 13.52 25.90 -18.54
CA ASP A 470 13.83 26.38 -19.89
C ASP A 470 13.04 27.67 -20.21
N ALA A 471 13.73 28.69 -20.74
CA ALA A 471 13.08 29.91 -21.21
C ALA A 471 12.06 29.64 -22.31
N ALA A 472 12.28 28.62 -23.14
CA ALA A 472 11.33 28.17 -24.14
C ALA A 472 10.03 27.65 -23.51
N LEU A 473 10.12 26.91 -22.40
CA LEU A 473 8.95 26.46 -21.63
C LEU A 473 8.20 27.66 -21.05
N ILE A 474 8.89 28.59 -20.39
CA ILE A 474 8.26 29.79 -19.81
C ILE A 474 7.50 30.58 -20.88
N SER A 475 8.11 30.78 -22.05
CA SER A 475 7.46 31.46 -23.17
C SER A 475 6.26 30.68 -23.71
N ALA A 476 6.37 29.36 -23.80
CA ALA A 476 5.28 28.50 -24.27
C ALA A 476 4.10 28.51 -23.30
N SER A 477 4.36 28.40 -22.00
CA SER A 477 3.36 28.51 -20.93
C SER A 477 2.63 29.84 -20.96
N ALA A 478 3.33 30.95 -21.22
CA ALA A 478 2.67 32.25 -21.36
C ALA A 478 1.63 32.25 -22.50
N VAL A 479 1.99 31.73 -23.68
CA VAL A 479 1.07 31.59 -24.83
C VAL A 479 -0.06 30.60 -24.52
N PHE A 480 0.22 29.51 -23.82
CA PHE A 480 -0.79 28.52 -23.45
C PHE A 480 -1.83 29.12 -22.48
N ASN A 481 -1.38 29.92 -21.51
CA ASN A 481 -2.26 30.62 -20.59
C ASN A 481 -3.13 31.69 -21.29
N GLU A 482 -2.64 32.35 -22.34
CA GLU A 482 -3.48 33.25 -23.14
C GLU A 482 -4.71 32.56 -23.72
N ILE A 483 -4.61 31.27 -24.09
CA ILE A 483 -5.74 30.48 -24.59
C ILE A 483 -6.78 30.29 -23.46
N ARG A 484 -6.31 29.99 -22.24
CA ARG A 484 -7.18 29.88 -21.05
C ARG A 484 -7.89 31.19 -20.74
N GLU A 485 -7.18 32.32 -20.83
CA GLU A 485 -7.77 33.63 -20.53
C GLU A 485 -8.94 33.99 -21.46
N VAL A 486 -9.02 33.42 -22.67
CA VAL A 486 -10.18 33.61 -23.55
C VAL A 486 -11.42 32.89 -23.00
N SER A 487 -11.28 31.71 -22.40
CA SER A 487 -12.41 30.98 -21.81
C SER A 487 -12.89 31.55 -20.49
N LEU A 488 -12.03 32.29 -19.79
CA LEU A 488 -12.34 32.92 -18.50
C LEU A 488 -12.96 34.33 -18.61
N ARG A 489 -13.14 34.87 -19.82
CA ARG A 489 -13.72 36.22 -20.01
C ARG A 489 -15.13 36.32 -19.42
N SER A 490 -15.39 37.43 -18.73
CA SER A 490 -16.68 37.67 -18.07
C SER A 490 -17.82 38.04 -19.04
N ASP A 491 -17.48 38.54 -20.24
CA ASP A 491 -18.47 38.93 -21.24
C ASP A 491 -18.96 37.68 -22.01
N PRO A 492 -20.26 37.31 -21.90
CA PRO A 492 -20.83 36.15 -22.59
C PRO A 492 -20.67 36.20 -24.11
N ALA A 493 -20.53 37.39 -24.71
CA ALA A 493 -20.38 37.55 -26.16
C ALA A 493 -18.96 37.21 -26.67
N THR A 494 -17.96 37.22 -25.78
CA THR A 494 -16.55 36.93 -26.14
C THR A 494 -15.97 35.72 -25.41
N ARG A 495 -16.70 35.18 -24.44
CA ARG A 495 -16.39 33.92 -23.78
C ARG A 495 -16.63 32.77 -24.74
N VAL A 496 -15.62 31.92 -24.88
CA VAL A 496 -15.70 30.68 -25.65
C VAL A 496 -15.23 29.54 -24.76
N ASP A 497 -16.02 28.47 -24.70
CA ASP A 497 -15.65 27.31 -23.88
C ASP A 497 -14.39 26.63 -24.42
N LEU A 498 -13.60 26.01 -23.54
CA LEU A 498 -12.30 25.41 -23.89
C LEU A 498 -12.42 24.37 -25.02
N GLN A 499 -13.53 23.63 -25.03
CA GLN A 499 -13.88 22.62 -26.02
C GLN A 499 -14.02 23.18 -27.43
N ASP A 500 -14.62 24.37 -27.53
CA ASP A 500 -14.80 25.07 -28.80
C ASP A 500 -13.51 25.77 -29.20
N LEU A 501 -12.80 26.38 -28.24
CA LEU A 501 -11.49 26.98 -28.48
C LEU A 501 -10.52 25.98 -29.10
N ALA A 502 -10.45 24.74 -28.62
CA ALA A 502 -9.58 23.71 -29.17
C ALA A 502 -9.82 23.42 -30.67
N LYS A 503 -11.04 23.68 -31.17
CA LYS A 503 -11.44 23.47 -32.57
C LYS A 503 -11.23 24.70 -33.45
N ILE A 504 -10.99 25.88 -32.87
CA ILE A 504 -10.81 27.11 -33.62
C ILE A 504 -9.42 27.16 -34.27
N PRO A 505 -9.30 27.48 -35.58
CA PRO A 505 -8.01 27.50 -36.28
C PRO A 505 -6.93 28.38 -35.63
N SER A 506 -7.30 29.55 -35.10
CA SER A 506 -6.34 30.47 -34.46
C SER A 506 -5.76 29.92 -33.16
N ALA A 507 -6.56 29.22 -32.36
CA ALA A 507 -6.06 28.53 -31.17
C ALA A 507 -5.13 27.37 -31.56
N GLN A 508 -5.50 26.59 -32.59
CA GLN A 508 -4.65 25.51 -33.10
C GLN A 508 -3.32 26.02 -33.67
N GLU A 509 -3.30 27.19 -34.30
CA GLU A 509 -2.07 27.83 -34.76
C GLU A 509 -1.16 28.20 -33.59
N LYS A 510 -1.71 28.79 -32.52
CA LYS A 510 -0.96 29.05 -31.28
C LYS A 510 -0.39 27.77 -30.65
N LEU A 511 -1.20 26.70 -30.57
CA LEU A 511 -0.76 25.40 -30.05
C LEU A 511 0.36 24.79 -30.89
N ARG A 512 0.28 24.85 -32.23
CA ARG A 512 1.37 24.42 -33.11
C ARG A 512 2.63 25.27 -32.92
N GLY A 513 2.49 26.58 -32.69
CA GLY A 513 3.61 27.48 -32.36
C GLY A 513 4.31 27.11 -31.05
N ILE A 514 3.53 26.76 -30.01
CA ILE A 514 4.06 26.21 -28.75
C ILE A 514 4.86 24.94 -29.03
N LEU A 515 4.30 23.97 -29.75
CA LEU A 515 4.97 22.69 -30.02
C LEU A 515 6.19 22.80 -30.93
N ALA A 516 6.24 23.80 -31.82
CA ALA A 516 7.43 24.11 -32.61
C ALA A 516 8.58 24.65 -31.74
N THR A 517 8.25 25.37 -30.66
CA THR A 517 9.23 25.97 -29.73
C THR A 517 9.63 24.98 -28.64
N PHE A 518 8.66 24.23 -28.12
CA PHE A 518 8.83 23.27 -27.03
C PHE A 518 8.01 21.99 -27.32
N PRO A 519 8.59 21.02 -28.06
CA PRO A 519 7.88 19.81 -28.51
C PRO A 519 7.32 18.94 -27.38
N SER A 520 7.95 18.97 -26.21
CA SER A 520 7.55 18.16 -25.04
C SER A 520 6.38 18.77 -24.25
N HIS A 521 5.72 19.83 -24.75
CA HIS A 521 4.58 20.44 -24.08
C HIS A 521 3.32 19.56 -24.21
N LEU A 522 3.17 18.59 -23.32
CA LEU A 522 2.09 17.60 -23.40
C LEU A 522 0.69 18.23 -23.32
N SER A 523 0.48 19.26 -22.48
CA SER A 523 -0.83 19.95 -22.44
C SER A 523 -1.21 20.57 -23.79
N ALA A 524 -0.27 21.25 -24.47
CA ALA A 524 -0.54 21.88 -25.75
C ALA A 524 -0.78 20.83 -26.85
N TRP A 525 0.00 19.73 -26.84
CA TRP A 525 -0.20 18.60 -27.73
C TRP A 525 -1.56 17.95 -27.52
N ALA A 526 -1.92 17.64 -26.27
CA ALA A 526 -3.19 16.99 -25.94
C ALA A 526 -4.39 17.86 -26.31
N MET A 527 -4.32 19.18 -26.09
CA MET A 527 -5.38 20.10 -26.50
C MET A 527 -5.51 20.21 -28.03
N LEU A 528 -4.38 20.20 -28.75
CA LEU A 528 -4.39 20.22 -30.22
C LEU A 528 -5.01 18.93 -30.77
N GLU A 529 -4.57 17.77 -30.27
CA GLU A 529 -5.09 16.46 -30.67
C GLU A 529 -6.58 16.31 -30.34
N TYR A 530 -7.03 16.81 -29.19
CA TYR A 530 -8.45 16.84 -28.85
C TYR A 530 -9.27 17.59 -29.92
N GLY A 531 -8.78 18.73 -30.39
CA GLY A 531 -9.47 19.57 -31.37
C GLY A 531 -9.39 19.10 -32.82
N THR A 532 -8.41 18.27 -33.17
CA THR A 532 -8.17 17.80 -34.55
C THR A 532 -8.68 16.38 -34.80
N ARG A 533 -8.74 15.53 -33.78
CA ARG A 533 -9.20 14.14 -33.92
C ARG A 533 -10.69 14.07 -34.26
N PRO A 534 -11.09 13.14 -35.15
CA PRO A 534 -12.49 12.95 -35.47
C PRO A 534 -13.25 12.42 -34.24
N VAL A 535 -14.43 12.98 -33.99
CA VAL A 535 -15.31 12.52 -32.92
C VAL A 535 -16.13 11.34 -33.44
N THR A 536 -15.96 10.17 -32.84
CA THR A 536 -16.73 8.96 -33.18
C THR A 536 -18.09 8.96 -32.46
N PRO A 537 -19.08 8.19 -32.93
CA PRO A 537 -20.36 8.02 -32.24
C PRO A 537 -20.19 7.57 -30.77
N ASP A 538 -19.24 6.67 -30.50
CA ASP A 538 -18.94 6.19 -29.14
C ASP A 538 -18.42 7.32 -28.23
N ILE A 539 -17.63 8.24 -28.77
CA ILE A 539 -17.16 9.42 -28.04
C ILE A 539 -18.34 10.35 -27.73
N LEU A 540 -19.24 10.61 -28.70
CA LEU A 540 -20.44 11.42 -28.46
C LEU A 540 -21.33 10.81 -27.39
N LEU A 541 -21.51 9.49 -27.41
CA LEU A 541 -22.27 8.75 -26.39
C LEU A 541 -21.61 8.88 -25.01
N SER A 542 -20.29 8.74 -24.93
CA SER A 542 -19.52 8.89 -23.70
C SER A 542 -19.60 10.33 -23.14
N GLN A 543 -19.49 11.33 -24.00
CA GLN A 543 -19.64 12.75 -23.64
C GLN A 543 -21.06 13.05 -23.13
N PHE A 544 -22.08 12.46 -23.78
CA PHE A 544 -23.46 12.62 -23.36
C PHE A 544 -23.69 12.00 -21.97
N ALA A 545 -23.23 10.78 -21.74
CA ALA A 545 -23.31 10.14 -20.44
C ALA A 545 -22.55 10.91 -19.35
N THR A 546 -21.36 11.44 -19.66
CA THR A 546 -20.60 12.25 -18.71
C THR A 546 -21.36 13.52 -18.29
N ARG A 547 -22.07 14.18 -19.21
CA ARG A 547 -22.94 15.33 -18.89
C ARG A 547 -24.11 14.94 -17.97
N ILE A 548 -24.70 13.76 -18.19
CA ILE A 548 -25.71 13.21 -17.29
C ILE A 548 -25.11 12.96 -15.90
N ASP A 549 -23.96 12.29 -15.84
CA ASP A 549 -23.27 11.97 -14.59
C ASP A 549 -22.97 13.22 -13.76
N GLN A 550 -22.46 14.28 -14.39
CA GLN A 550 -22.21 15.56 -13.73
C GLN A 550 -23.48 16.19 -13.16
N SER A 551 -24.61 16.00 -13.85
CA SER A 551 -25.91 16.52 -13.42
C SER A 551 -26.50 15.73 -12.26
N VAL A 552 -26.20 14.43 -12.14
CA VAL A 552 -26.72 13.59 -11.04
C VAL A 552 -25.75 13.41 -9.88
N ALA A 553 -24.46 13.71 -10.06
CA ALA A 553 -23.40 13.49 -9.08
C ALA A 553 -23.73 13.99 -7.66
N PRO A 554 -24.33 15.18 -7.46
CA PRO A 554 -24.70 15.66 -6.12
C PRO A 554 -25.65 14.71 -5.38
N PHE A 555 -26.51 13.99 -6.10
CA PHE A 555 -27.55 13.15 -5.52
C PHE A 555 -27.11 11.70 -5.29
N LEU A 556 -25.94 11.30 -5.80
CA LEU A 556 -25.40 9.96 -5.58
C LEU A 556 -24.88 9.76 -4.15
N ALA A 557 -24.63 10.85 -3.42
CA ALA A 557 -24.06 10.87 -2.08
C ALA A 557 -25.10 11.20 -0.97
N LEU A 558 -26.40 11.10 -1.27
CA LEU A 558 -27.55 11.34 -0.36
C LEU A 558 -27.65 10.32 0.81
N GLU A 559 -26.53 9.68 1.17
CA GLU A 559 -26.39 8.68 2.23
C GLU A 559 -25.53 9.17 3.41
N GLY A 560 -25.03 10.41 3.38
CA GLY A 560 -24.06 10.94 4.37
C GLY A 560 -24.70 11.69 5.54
N ASP A 561 -24.12 11.57 6.74
CA ASP A 561 -24.60 12.27 7.94
C ASP A 561 -24.36 13.80 7.91
N ASP A 562 -23.58 14.31 6.95
CA ASP A 562 -23.22 15.74 6.77
C ASP A 562 -23.65 16.26 5.39
N GLU A 563 -24.96 16.34 5.16
CA GLU A 563 -25.52 16.84 3.89
C GLU A 563 -25.97 18.30 3.96
N ASP A 564 -25.40 19.14 3.09
CA ASP A 564 -25.89 20.49 2.84
C ASP A 564 -27.13 20.45 1.95
N PHE A 565 -28.31 20.27 2.56
CA PHE A 565 -29.59 20.21 1.86
C PHE A 565 -29.88 21.44 1.00
N ASN A 566 -29.38 22.63 1.37
CA ASN A 566 -29.59 23.84 0.56
C ASN A 566 -28.77 23.78 -0.74
N ALA A 567 -27.56 23.23 -0.69
CA ALA A 567 -26.74 23.02 -1.88
C ALA A 567 -27.35 21.98 -2.82
N LEU A 568 -28.00 20.94 -2.27
CA LEU A 568 -28.71 19.92 -3.04
C LEU A 568 -29.99 20.46 -3.69
N ASP A 569 -30.78 21.28 -2.99
CA ASP A 569 -31.95 21.94 -3.59
C ASP A 569 -31.55 22.83 -4.77
N ALA A 570 -30.49 23.63 -4.62
CA ALA A 570 -29.97 24.44 -5.73
C ALA A 570 -29.34 23.61 -6.87
N ALA A 571 -29.01 22.34 -6.63
CA ALA A 571 -28.56 21.43 -7.66
C ALA A 571 -29.74 20.91 -8.50
N ILE A 572 -30.94 20.74 -7.94
CA ILE A 572 -32.12 20.25 -8.68
C ILE A 572 -32.46 21.15 -9.86
N ASP A 573 -32.65 22.45 -9.60
CA ASP A 573 -33.02 23.41 -10.66
C ASP A 573 -31.97 23.45 -11.79
N ARG A 574 -30.68 23.30 -11.45
CA ARG A 574 -29.59 23.27 -12.41
C ARG A 574 -29.62 21.98 -13.24
N SER A 575 -29.88 20.83 -12.61
CA SER A 575 -29.97 19.54 -13.29
C SER A 575 -31.18 19.47 -14.22
N ASP A 576 -32.35 19.97 -13.80
CA ASP A 576 -33.55 20.03 -14.65
C ASP A 576 -33.32 20.89 -15.90
N ALA A 577 -32.69 22.06 -15.73
CA ALA A 577 -32.34 22.92 -16.86
C ALA A 577 -31.34 22.24 -17.81
N GLN A 578 -30.43 21.41 -17.29
CA GLN A 578 -29.50 20.62 -18.11
C GLN A 578 -30.21 19.48 -18.83
N PHE A 579 -31.08 18.72 -18.16
CA PHE A 579 -31.84 17.63 -18.79
C PHE A 579 -32.73 18.13 -19.91
N LEU A 580 -33.36 19.31 -19.76
CA LEU A 580 -34.11 19.94 -20.85
C LEU A 580 -33.26 20.19 -22.09
N LYS A 581 -31.98 20.59 -21.93
CA LYS A 581 -31.05 20.74 -23.04
C LYS A 581 -30.65 19.38 -23.62
N LEU A 582 -30.31 18.42 -22.75
CA LEU A 582 -29.87 17.08 -23.15
C LEU A 582 -30.95 16.30 -23.91
N ARG A 583 -32.25 16.51 -23.60
CA ARG A 583 -33.36 15.93 -24.35
C ARG A 583 -33.35 16.30 -25.84
N ALA A 584 -32.86 17.48 -26.19
CA ALA A 584 -32.78 17.92 -27.58
C ALA A 584 -31.63 17.24 -28.36
N GLU A 585 -30.62 16.72 -27.66
CA GLU A 585 -29.37 16.19 -28.23
C GLU A 585 -29.24 14.67 -28.03
N ILE A 586 -30.28 14.01 -27.54
CA ILE A 586 -30.18 12.64 -27.01
C ILE A 586 -29.90 11.58 -28.08
N PRO A 587 -28.79 10.83 -27.96
CA PRO A 587 -28.59 9.60 -28.72
C PRO A 587 -29.66 8.58 -28.36
N ILE A 588 -30.13 7.80 -29.33
CA ILE A 588 -31.20 6.80 -29.10
C ILE A 588 -30.78 5.80 -28.02
N GLU A 589 -29.50 5.43 -28.03
CA GLU A 589 -28.87 4.50 -27.11
C GLU A 589 -28.88 5.03 -25.67
N ALA A 590 -28.77 6.35 -25.45
CA ALA A 590 -28.71 6.96 -24.12
C ALA A 590 -30.08 7.36 -23.56
N ARG A 591 -31.17 7.01 -24.24
CA ARG A 591 -32.53 7.43 -23.83
C ARG A 591 -32.91 6.93 -22.45
N ASP A 592 -32.64 5.67 -22.18
CA ASP A 592 -32.99 5.04 -20.90
C ASP A 592 -32.08 5.56 -19.77
N LEU A 593 -30.82 5.88 -20.08
CA LEU A 593 -29.90 6.51 -19.13
C LEU A 593 -30.42 7.89 -18.70
N LEU A 594 -30.81 8.76 -19.64
CA LEU A 594 -31.37 10.08 -19.30
C LEU A 594 -32.66 9.94 -18.49
N GLY A 595 -33.56 9.02 -18.88
CA GLY A 595 -34.80 8.76 -18.13
C GLY A 595 -34.53 8.38 -16.67
N SER A 596 -33.58 7.45 -16.45
CA SER A 596 -33.21 7.03 -15.09
C SER A 596 -32.54 8.14 -14.26
N ALA A 597 -31.83 9.07 -14.92
CA ALA A 597 -31.24 10.24 -14.28
C ALA A 597 -32.29 11.27 -13.85
N GLU A 598 -33.30 11.50 -14.70
CA GLU A 598 -34.46 12.34 -14.37
C GLU A 598 -35.25 11.76 -13.20
N ASP A 599 -35.52 10.45 -13.22
CA ASP A 599 -36.19 9.73 -12.12
C ASP A 599 -35.41 9.85 -10.80
N LEU A 600 -34.08 9.82 -10.87
CA LEU A 600 -33.21 9.99 -9.70
C LEU A 600 -33.34 11.40 -9.10
N VAL A 601 -33.25 12.45 -9.93
CA VAL A 601 -33.38 13.83 -9.45
C VAL A 601 -34.78 14.08 -8.91
N GLU A 602 -35.84 13.55 -9.54
CA GLU A 602 -37.20 13.66 -9.03
C GLU A 602 -37.37 12.95 -7.68
N ALA A 603 -36.80 11.75 -7.51
CA ALA A 603 -36.82 11.03 -6.24
C ALA A 603 -36.08 11.81 -5.14
N ALA A 604 -34.92 12.39 -5.47
CA ALA A 604 -34.13 13.22 -4.56
C ALA A 604 -34.92 14.47 -4.14
N GLN A 605 -35.56 15.16 -5.07
CA GLN A 605 -36.42 16.31 -4.80
C GLN A 605 -37.55 15.95 -3.82
N ARG A 606 -38.28 14.86 -4.06
CA ARG A 606 -39.37 14.42 -3.17
C ARG A 606 -38.88 14.11 -1.76
N TYR A 607 -37.65 13.62 -1.61
CA TYR A 607 -37.03 13.42 -0.30
C TYR A 607 -36.63 14.76 0.34
N LEU A 608 -36.04 15.67 -0.43
CA LEU A 608 -35.57 16.98 0.03
C LEU A 608 -36.73 17.90 0.49
N GLU A 609 -37.90 17.81 -0.14
CA GLU A 609 -39.12 18.53 0.26
C GLU A 609 -39.67 18.16 1.65
N LEU A 610 -39.26 17.01 2.22
CA LEU A 610 -39.74 16.58 3.53
C LEU A 610 -39.12 17.39 4.66
N THR A 611 -39.96 17.99 5.51
CA THR A 611 -39.51 18.77 6.67
C THR A 611 -38.96 17.90 7.80
N ASN A 612 -39.44 16.66 7.93
CA ASN A 612 -38.98 15.71 8.94
C ASN A 612 -38.30 14.49 8.29
N LYS A 613 -36.96 14.52 8.24
CA LYS A 613 -36.13 13.47 7.66
C LYS A 613 -36.11 12.16 8.47
N THR A 614 -36.56 12.17 9.73
CA THR A 614 -36.63 10.97 10.58
C THR A 614 -38.01 10.32 10.58
N SER A 615 -38.91 10.75 9.70
CA SER A 615 -40.24 10.16 9.58
C SER A 615 -40.19 8.85 8.77
N SER A 616 -41.16 7.96 8.99
CA SER A 616 -41.30 6.74 8.18
C SER A 616 -41.51 7.04 6.68
N ILE A 617 -42.08 8.20 6.36
CA ILE A 617 -42.24 8.70 4.99
C ILE A 617 -40.87 9.07 4.41
N ALA A 618 -40.01 9.74 5.17
CA ALA A 618 -38.66 10.07 4.75
C ALA A 618 -37.80 8.83 4.51
N GLU A 619 -37.88 7.83 5.39
CA GLU A 619 -37.22 6.53 5.18
C GLU A 619 -37.72 5.80 3.93
N GLN A 620 -39.01 5.93 3.60
CA GLN A 620 -39.55 5.40 2.36
C GLN A 620 -39.02 6.16 1.13
N ARG A 621 -39.00 7.50 1.15
CA ARG A 621 -38.46 8.30 0.05
C ARG A 621 -36.97 8.07 -0.17
N LEU A 622 -36.19 7.92 0.90
CA LEU A 622 -34.79 7.56 0.80
C LEU A 622 -34.59 6.17 0.16
N ARG A 623 -35.47 5.20 0.43
CA ARG A 623 -35.46 3.89 -0.26
C ARG A 623 -35.80 4.00 -1.76
N GLU A 624 -36.71 4.91 -2.12
CA GLU A 624 -37.01 5.21 -3.52
C GLU A 624 -35.78 5.79 -4.23
N VAL A 625 -35.10 6.77 -3.61
CA VAL A 625 -33.82 7.33 -4.11
C VAL A 625 -32.78 6.23 -4.29
N ARG A 626 -32.62 5.31 -3.34
CA ARG A 626 -31.68 4.19 -3.48
C ARG A 626 -32.00 3.28 -4.67
N THR A 627 -33.29 3.07 -4.91
CA THR A 627 -33.74 2.25 -6.04
C THR A 627 -33.45 2.94 -7.36
N THR A 628 -33.68 4.26 -7.47
CA THR A 628 -33.35 5.02 -8.68
C THR A 628 -31.84 5.13 -8.89
N ILE A 629 -31.02 5.26 -7.84
CA ILE A 629 -29.55 5.18 -7.92
C ILE A 629 -29.12 3.83 -8.51
N ALA A 630 -29.69 2.73 -8.02
CA ALA A 630 -29.38 1.39 -8.53
C ALA A 630 -29.77 1.21 -10.00
N THR A 631 -30.96 1.70 -10.39
CA THR A 631 -31.41 1.70 -11.79
C THR A 631 -30.50 2.52 -12.69
N PHE A 632 -30.16 3.74 -12.27
CA PHE A 632 -29.24 4.62 -13.00
C PHE A 632 -27.88 3.95 -13.22
N ARG A 633 -27.31 3.35 -12.18
CA ARG A 633 -26.04 2.59 -12.28
C ARG A 633 -26.18 1.40 -13.23
N ALA A 634 -27.30 0.68 -13.21
CA ALA A 634 -27.54 -0.44 -14.11
C ALA A 634 -27.65 -0.01 -15.58
N GLU A 635 -28.38 1.06 -15.89
CA GLU A 635 -28.48 1.61 -17.25
C GLU A 635 -27.11 2.10 -17.74
N ARG A 636 -26.33 2.71 -16.86
CA ARG A 636 -24.96 3.12 -17.18
C ARG A 636 -24.07 1.92 -17.55
N THR A 637 -24.13 0.84 -16.79
CA THR A 637 -23.37 -0.39 -17.08
C THR A 637 -23.79 -1.03 -18.40
N LYS A 638 -25.08 -1.01 -18.77
CA LYS A 638 -25.57 -1.57 -20.04
C LYS A 638 -24.96 -0.89 -21.26
N LEU A 639 -24.62 0.39 -21.16
CA LEU A 639 -23.98 1.14 -22.26
C LEU A 639 -22.49 0.82 -22.42
N GLY A 640 -21.92 -0.07 -21.59
CA GLY A 640 -20.48 -0.33 -21.59
C GLY A 640 -19.67 0.89 -21.13
N LEU A 641 -20.33 1.87 -20.53
CA LEU A 641 -19.74 3.08 -19.99
C LEU A 641 -19.44 2.80 -18.52
N GLU A 642 -18.27 2.23 -18.24
CA GLU A 642 -17.78 2.16 -16.86
C GLU A 642 -17.77 3.57 -16.25
N ALA A 643 -17.91 3.64 -14.93
CA ALA A 643 -17.89 4.92 -14.25
C ALA A 643 -16.61 5.67 -14.65
N ALA A 644 -16.69 6.94 -15.05
CA ALA A 644 -15.51 7.75 -15.28
C ALA A 644 -14.64 7.92 -14.01
N SER A 645 -15.06 7.31 -12.90
CA SER A 645 -14.33 7.13 -11.65
C SER A 645 -13.46 5.85 -11.59
N SER A 646 -13.43 5.02 -12.64
CA SER A 646 -12.42 3.95 -12.83
C SER A 646 -11.30 4.35 -13.81
N PHE A 647 -11.21 5.65 -14.13
CA PHE A 647 -10.09 6.30 -14.79
C PHE A 647 -9.57 7.46 -13.96
#